data_AF-A0A6M2DUV9-F1
#
_entry.id   AF-A0A6M2DUV9-F1
#
_cell.length_a   1.000
_cell.length_b   1.000
_cell.length_c   1.000
_cell.angle_alpha   90.00
_cell.angle_beta   90.00
_cell.angle_gamma   90.00
#
_symmetry.space_group_name_H-M   'P 1'
#
loop_
_entity.id
_entity.type
_entity.pdbx_description
1 polymer ?
#
loop_
_entity_poly.entity_id
_entity_poly.type
_entity_poly.pdbx_seq_one_letter_code
_entity_poly.pdbx_strand_id
1 'polypeptide(L)'
;MSVRRRRLTLFAIAAILLVGLFALYHYQTQYVPVPDPSQPLDNSQLGQVSAVLSTNRIEGRDAVRFVRPTGGVGRPKIYKVQPTVYSDVEPGFGDVDVSNFEQPSRDDIARRRQHINYESNDQISSWSKELQRMGMGFASELTDSTGSAIARPPKRILIHFDLKGAPPKVSYINRIMFLAKSLGATGVLMEYEDMAPFSGRLSNIAAGNAYTKDQIKEILKAAKDNNLNVIPLVQTFGHLEFALKIKDFKHLREVPDSPQALCPSLNESLTLVEDLITQTMELHEGTEITHLHIGCDEVFQMGECPRCRNTPRDDLFISHVLAVAQIVRRRWPGVRPIIWDDMLRHIDVHVLRESGLGKVVDPMVWVYAPDVYRFVSPQIFEKYAAVFSTAWTAPAFKGAHGETLVVPPARKHLENTVRWLSVMAAEGPRFEHGFSGIVLTGWQRYDHFAVLCELLPSAVPVMALCLAICSKGRVDKEALEAVNTALTCPETSVANGDRYQRQWIDLNSDPNLYSAFSRCLFPGHQFFKLIQRLEMAHSEATTFLETTKVTRAWMTDYNIRRNYSAPLRIDELMGDSSHILASLTSVARSAPNAMEEIFDDYTISEWVEQKVYPMIKQVEDLEESAKQMREVNVWPKRPLPKLKDLFRFGIPRANPALTQN
;
A
#
# COMPACT_ATOMS: atom_id res chain seq x y z
N MET A 1 -5.18 -11.00 72.64
CA MET A 1 -5.16 -10.47 71.25
C MET A 1 -6.52 -10.68 70.62
N SER A 2 -7.16 -9.62 70.11
CA SER A 2 -8.57 -9.65 69.69
C SER A 2 -8.80 -10.56 68.46
N VAL A 3 -10.00 -11.16 68.40
CA VAL A 3 -10.48 -12.03 67.30
C VAL A 3 -10.25 -11.41 65.91
N ARG A 4 -10.24 -10.07 65.84
CA ARG A 4 -9.98 -9.30 64.62
C ARG A 4 -8.54 -9.44 64.13
N ARG A 5 -7.54 -9.48 65.01
CA ARG A 5 -6.13 -9.72 64.62
C ARG A 5 -5.92 -11.14 64.11
N ARG A 6 -6.53 -12.15 64.73
CA ARG A 6 -6.44 -13.55 64.24
C ARG A 6 -7.03 -13.72 62.84
N ARG A 7 -8.15 -13.06 62.53
CA ARG A 7 -8.75 -13.10 61.18
C ARG A 7 -7.87 -12.41 60.13
N LEU A 8 -7.24 -11.29 60.47
CA LEU A 8 -6.31 -10.58 59.58
C LEU A 8 -5.03 -11.39 59.32
N THR A 9 -4.48 -12.06 60.33
CA THR A 9 -3.32 -12.94 60.15
C THR A 9 -3.65 -14.16 59.30
N LEU A 10 -4.83 -14.78 59.51
CA LEU A 10 -5.29 -15.90 58.68
C LEU A 10 -5.52 -15.48 57.21
N PHE A 11 -6.07 -14.27 56.99
CA PHE A 11 -6.22 -13.72 55.64
C PHE A 11 -4.88 -13.45 54.95
N ALA A 12 -3.90 -12.91 55.68
CA ALA A 12 -2.57 -12.66 55.15
C ALA A 12 -1.84 -13.97 54.79
N ILE A 13 -1.95 -15.00 55.64
CA ILE A 13 -1.37 -16.33 55.36
C ILE A 13 -2.05 -16.98 54.15
N ALA A 14 -3.38 -16.90 54.04
CA ALA A 14 -4.11 -17.42 52.89
C ALA A 14 -3.73 -16.69 51.59
N ALA A 15 -3.54 -15.37 51.62
CA ALA A 15 -3.10 -14.60 50.46
C ALA A 15 -1.67 -14.98 50.01
N ILE A 16 -0.74 -15.18 50.95
CA ILE A 16 0.63 -15.60 50.63
C ILE A 16 0.66 -17.01 50.04
N LEU A 17 -0.14 -17.94 50.57
CA LEU A 17 -0.27 -19.30 50.02
C LEU A 17 -0.87 -19.30 48.61
N LEU A 18 -1.84 -18.43 48.34
CA LEU A 18 -2.44 -18.25 47.01
C LEU A 18 -1.43 -17.71 45.98
N VAL A 19 -0.60 -16.74 46.36
CA VAL A 19 0.47 -16.21 45.50
C VAL A 19 1.55 -17.27 45.25
N GLY A 20 1.92 -18.06 46.27
CA GLY A 20 2.86 -19.18 46.13
C GLY A 20 2.37 -20.27 45.19
N LEU A 21 1.08 -20.65 45.28
CA LEU A 21 0.45 -21.62 44.37
C LEU A 21 0.36 -21.09 42.94
N PHE A 22 0.10 -19.79 42.75
CA PHE A 22 0.08 -19.16 41.42
C PHE A 22 1.46 -19.12 40.78
N ALA A 23 2.51 -18.87 41.56
CA ALA A 23 3.90 -18.91 41.09
C ALA A 23 4.35 -20.34 40.73
N LEU A 24 3.93 -21.35 41.50
CA LEU A 24 4.23 -22.76 41.21
C LEU A 24 3.52 -23.26 39.95
N TYR A 25 2.26 -22.85 39.75
CA TYR A 25 1.50 -23.12 38.54
C TYR A 25 2.17 -22.48 37.31
N HIS A 26 2.63 -21.23 37.42
CA HIS A 26 3.33 -20.57 36.32
C HIS A 26 4.69 -21.23 36.01
N TYR A 27 5.44 -21.65 37.04
CA TYR A 27 6.71 -22.36 36.87
C TYR A 27 6.54 -23.73 36.18
N GLN A 28 5.49 -24.49 36.52
CA GLN A 28 5.22 -25.77 35.85
C GLN A 28 4.74 -25.63 34.41
N THR A 29 4.13 -24.50 34.03
CA THR A 29 3.69 -24.27 32.63
C THR A 29 4.81 -23.88 31.65
N GLN A 30 6.05 -23.67 32.11
CA GLN A 30 7.17 -23.26 31.25
C GLN A 30 8.15 -24.37 30.86
N TYR A 31 7.91 -25.62 31.24
CA TYR A 31 8.74 -26.77 30.82
C TYR A 31 7.93 -27.76 29.99
N VAL A 32 8.09 -27.69 28.67
CA VAL A 32 7.71 -28.76 27.74
C VAL A 32 9.02 -29.39 27.23
N PRO A 33 9.30 -30.68 27.51
CA PRO A 33 10.48 -31.35 26.96
C PRO A 33 10.34 -31.55 25.43
N VAL A 34 11.41 -31.27 24.70
CA VAL A 34 11.53 -31.45 23.24
C VAL A 34 11.63 -32.95 22.93
N PRO A 35 10.85 -33.53 21.98
CA PRO A 35 10.98 -34.94 21.62
C PRO A 35 12.25 -35.22 20.79
N ASP A 36 12.82 -36.41 20.98
CA ASP A 36 13.98 -36.95 20.28
C ASP A 36 13.72 -37.06 18.75
N PRO A 37 14.59 -36.50 17.88
CA PRO A 37 14.40 -36.46 16.42
C PRO A 37 14.60 -37.80 15.70
N SER A 38 14.82 -38.92 16.40
CA SER A 38 15.14 -40.23 15.80
C SER A 38 13.98 -41.23 15.70
N GLN A 39 12.73 -40.85 16.00
CA GLN A 39 11.55 -41.73 15.88
C GLN A 39 10.60 -41.34 14.73
N PRO A 40 10.02 -42.32 13.99
CA PRO A 40 9.07 -42.05 12.92
C PRO A 40 7.69 -41.61 13.46
N LEU A 41 7.09 -40.61 12.81
CA LEU A 41 5.81 -40.00 13.20
C LEU A 41 4.62 -40.94 12.98
N ASP A 42 3.94 -41.32 14.07
CA ASP A 42 2.65 -42.02 14.05
C ASP A 42 1.50 -40.98 13.95
N ASN A 43 0.74 -41.04 12.85
CA ASN A 43 -0.33 -40.10 12.50
C ASN A 43 -1.66 -40.33 13.26
N SER A 44 -1.67 -41.09 14.36
CA SER A 44 -2.89 -41.41 15.10
C SER A 44 -3.26 -40.47 16.26
N GLN A 45 -2.58 -39.32 16.44
CA GLN A 45 -2.86 -38.38 17.55
C GLN A 45 -3.06 -36.88 17.20
N LEU A 46 -3.39 -36.53 15.95
CA LEU A 46 -3.77 -35.15 15.56
C LEU A 46 -5.24 -34.82 15.88
N GLY A 47 -5.63 -35.03 17.14
CA GLY A 47 -7.03 -34.91 17.57
C GLY A 47 -7.20 -34.37 18.98
N GLN A 48 -6.36 -33.44 19.45
CA GLN A 48 -6.59 -32.74 20.72
C GLN A 48 -5.70 -31.50 20.95
N VAL A 49 -5.71 -30.51 20.04
CA VAL A 49 -5.21 -29.15 20.35
C VAL A 49 -6.17 -28.11 19.76
N SER A 50 -7.38 -28.00 20.33
CA SER A 50 -8.30 -26.89 20.03
C SER A 50 -9.05 -26.39 21.28
N ALA A 51 -8.50 -26.62 22.47
CA ALA A 51 -9.18 -26.29 23.72
C ALA A 51 -8.23 -25.73 24.80
N VAL A 52 -7.47 -24.68 24.48
CA VAL A 52 -6.83 -23.82 25.51
C VAL A 52 -6.93 -22.30 25.18
N LEU A 53 -7.58 -21.88 24.08
CA LEU A 53 -7.72 -20.45 23.74
C LEU A 53 -9.11 -19.84 23.98
N SER A 54 -9.91 -20.44 24.86
CA SER A 54 -11.21 -19.87 25.23
C SER A 54 -11.43 -19.94 26.74
N THR A 55 -10.87 -18.98 27.48
CA THR A 55 -11.43 -18.40 28.72
C THR A 55 -10.39 -17.50 29.36
N ASN A 56 -10.47 -16.19 29.09
CA ASN A 56 -10.13 -15.11 30.02
C ASN A 56 -10.49 -13.76 29.36
N ARG A 57 -11.74 -13.32 29.55
CA ARG A 57 -12.14 -11.92 29.42
C ARG A 57 -12.21 -11.36 30.83
N ILE A 58 -11.25 -10.51 31.18
CA ILE A 58 -11.36 -9.51 32.25
C ILE A 58 -10.99 -8.16 31.62
N GLU A 59 -11.82 -7.17 31.92
CA GLU A 59 -11.91 -5.83 31.33
C GLU A 59 -10.69 -4.94 31.61
N GLY A 60 -10.31 -4.08 30.65
CA GLY A 60 -9.38 -2.98 30.87
C GLY A 60 -8.81 -2.28 29.62
N ARG A 61 -9.48 -1.19 29.22
CA ARG A 61 -8.99 0.02 28.51
C ARG A 61 -8.85 0.06 26.96
N ASP A 62 -9.61 1.05 26.44
CA ASP A 62 -9.41 1.94 25.29
C ASP A 62 -9.44 1.39 23.86
N ALA A 63 -10.65 1.01 23.44
CA ALA A 63 -11.05 1.00 22.03
C ALA A 63 -11.90 2.26 21.71
N VAL A 64 -11.45 3.00 20.70
CA VAL A 64 -12.04 4.25 20.18
C VAL A 64 -13.49 4.02 19.71
N ARG A 65 -14.45 4.76 20.28
CA ARG A 65 -15.84 4.82 19.82
C ARG A 65 -16.01 5.91 18.75
N PHE A 66 -16.55 5.52 17.60
CA PHE A 66 -17.01 6.45 16.57
C PHE A 66 -18.29 7.16 17.01
N VAL A 67 -18.26 8.50 17.08
CA VAL A 67 -19.42 9.36 17.35
C VAL A 67 -19.87 10.01 16.04
N ARG A 68 -21.17 9.91 15.72
CA ARG A 68 -21.81 10.63 14.60
C ARG A 68 -21.97 12.11 14.94
N PRO A 69 -21.72 13.08 14.03
CA PRO A 69 -21.96 14.49 14.32
C PRO A 69 -23.41 14.90 14.02
N THR A 70 -24.03 15.59 14.97
CA THR A 70 -25.24 16.41 14.81
C THR A 70 -24.92 17.88 15.08
N GLY A 71 -25.38 18.79 14.21
CA GLY A 71 -25.38 20.26 14.36
C GLY A 71 -24.04 20.92 14.00
N GLY A 72 -23.93 22.09 13.36
CA GLY A 72 -24.85 23.16 12.97
C GLY A 72 -23.95 24.38 12.71
N VAL A 73 -23.89 24.88 11.48
CA VAL A 73 -22.88 25.86 11.00
C VAL A 73 -23.25 27.29 11.41
N GLY A 74 -22.36 27.97 12.14
CA GLY A 74 -22.35 29.42 12.31
C GLY A 74 -21.32 30.08 11.39
N ARG A 75 -21.72 31.11 10.63
CA ARG A 75 -20.86 31.87 9.69
C ARG A 75 -19.93 32.86 10.43
N PRO A 76 -18.66 33.06 9.99
CA PRO A 76 -17.85 34.21 10.41
C PRO A 76 -17.97 35.42 9.46
N LYS A 77 -17.84 36.62 10.05
CA LYS A 77 -17.89 37.94 9.39
C LYS A 77 -16.54 38.33 8.77
N ILE A 78 -16.59 39.03 7.63
CA ILE A 78 -15.44 39.55 6.86
C ILE A 78 -15.11 40.98 7.31
N TYR A 79 -13.82 41.28 7.55
CA TYR A 79 -13.30 42.65 7.68
C TYR A 79 -12.64 43.09 6.36
N LYS A 80 -12.95 44.31 5.89
CA LYS A 80 -12.35 44.95 4.71
C LYS A 80 -11.19 45.87 5.12
N VAL A 81 -10.07 45.81 4.39
CA VAL A 81 -8.97 46.78 4.45
C VAL A 81 -8.87 47.49 3.09
N GLN A 82 -8.68 48.81 3.09
CA GLN A 82 -8.56 49.66 1.89
C GLN A 82 -7.10 49.75 1.37
N PRO A 83 -6.87 50.00 0.06
CA PRO A 83 -5.53 50.12 -0.50
C PRO A 83 -5.04 51.58 -0.63
N THR A 84 -3.75 51.78 -0.37
CA THR A 84 -2.99 53.02 -0.55
C THR A 84 -2.39 53.17 -1.95
N VAL A 85 -2.32 54.43 -2.41
CA VAL A 85 -1.86 54.91 -3.71
C VAL A 85 -0.32 55.05 -3.74
N TYR A 86 0.32 54.73 -4.87
CA TYR A 86 1.70 55.12 -5.17
C TYR A 86 1.74 55.97 -6.44
N SER A 87 2.58 57.02 -6.39
CA SER A 87 2.81 58.02 -7.44
C SER A 87 4.27 57.98 -7.91
N ASP A 88 4.44 58.35 -9.19
CA ASP A 88 5.56 59.03 -9.86
C ASP A 88 6.95 58.39 -9.99
N VAL A 89 7.30 58.02 -11.24
CA VAL A 89 8.63 58.21 -11.84
C VAL A 89 8.46 58.43 -13.37
N GLU A 90 9.17 59.42 -13.92
CA GLU A 90 9.22 59.84 -15.34
C GLU A 90 10.66 59.62 -15.93
N PRO A 91 10.97 59.84 -17.23
CA PRO A 91 11.12 58.78 -18.24
C PRO A 91 12.51 58.71 -18.92
N GLY A 92 12.71 57.68 -19.76
CA GLY A 92 13.84 57.60 -20.70
C GLY A 92 13.61 56.61 -21.85
N PHE A 93 13.88 57.09 -23.07
CA PHE A 93 13.98 56.41 -24.38
C PHE A 93 12.76 56.41 -25.33
N GLY A 94 12.91 57.22 -26.39
CA GLY A 94 12.87 56.75 -27.78
C GLY A 94 11.56 56.92 -28.54
N ASP A 95 11.52 57.93 -29.42
CA ASP A 95 10.44 58.19 -30.37
C ASP A 95 10.13 56.97 -31.25
N VAL A 96 8.89 56.47 -31.13
CA VAL A 96 8.23 55.64 -32.14
C VAL A 96 7.08 56.47 -32.70
N ASP A 97 7.03 56.65 -34.01
CA ASP A 97 5.91 57.30 -34.70
C ASP A 97 4.65 56.42 -34.60
N VAL A 98 3.72 56.81 -33.72
CA VAL A 98 2.45 56.10 -33.44
C VAL A 98 1.25 56.74 -34.14
N SER A 99 1.45 57.56 -35.17
CA SER A 99 0.40 58.37 -35.80
C SER A 99 -0.75 57.61 -36.48
N ASN A 100 -0.80 56.27 -36.44
CA ASN A 100 -1.88 55.47 -37.02
C ASN A 100 -2.40 54.29 -36.16
N PHE A 101 -2.20 54.31 -34.83
CA PHE A 101 -2.89 53.36 -33.94
C PHE A 101 -3.98 54.08 -33.14
N GLU A 102 -5.25 53.86 -33.50
CA GLU A 102 -6.37 54.17 -32.61
C GLU A 102 -6.18 53.39 -31.31
N GLN A 103 -5.86 54.09 -30.22
CA GLN A 103 -5.82 53.47 -28.91
C GLN A 103 -7.26 53.09 -28.51
N PRO A 104 -7.53 51.81 -28.20
CA PRO A 104 -8.85 51.42 -27.73
C PRO A 104 -9.21 52.22 -26.48
N SER A 105 -10.44 52.76 -26.43
CA SER A 105 -10.86 53.59 -25.31
C SER A 105 -10.74 52.82 -23.99
N ARG A 106 -10.58 53.52 -22.86
CA ARG A 106 -10.52 52.88 -21.53
C ARG A 106 -11.74 51.99 -21.27
N ASP A 107 -12.89 52.35 -21.85
CA ASP A 107 -14.13 51.59 -21.76
C ASP A 107 -14.12 50.33 -22.65
N ASP A 108 -13.46 50.36 -23.82
CA ASP A 108 -13.28 49.19 -24.67
C ASP A 108 -12.29 48.19 -24.07
N ILE A 109 -11.22 48.68 -23.43
CA ILE A 109 -10.27 47.84 -22.69
C ILE A 109 -10.97 47.21 -21.48
N ALA A 110 -11.80 47.97 -20.76
CA ALA A 110 -12.58 47.47 -19.63
C ALA A 110 -13.63 46.42 -20.05
N ARG A 111 -14.35 46.66 -21.15
CA ARG A 111 -15.30 45.69 -21.73
C ARG A 111 -14.63 44.42 -22.23
N ARG A 112 -13.50 44.54 -22.95
CA ARG A 112 -12.70 43.38 -23.38
C ARG A 112 -12.19 42.58 -22.19
N ARG A 113 -11.70 43.24 -21.13
CA ARG A 113 -11.30 42.56 -19.88
C ARG A 113 -12.48 41.87 -19.18
N GLN A 114 -13.66 42.49 -19.14
CA GLN A 114 -14.86 41.87 -18.58
C GLN A 114 -15.33 40.67 -19.41
N HIS A 115 -15.30 40.76 -20.74
CA HIS A 115 -15.67 39.66 -21.64
C HIS A 115 -14.69 38.47 -21.50
N ILE A 116 -13.38 38.75 -21.50
CA ILE A 116 -12.33 37.74 -21.29
C ILE A 116 -12.50 37.08 -19.91
N ASN A 117 -12.78 37.85 -18.86
CA ASN A 117 -13.01 37.32 -17.52
C ASN A 117 -14.33 36.53 -17.42
N TYR A 118 -15.35 36.87 -18.22
CA TYR A 118 -16.61 36.15 -18.25
C TYR A 118 -16.46 34.82 -19.00
N GLU A 119 -15.82 34.81 -20.18
CA GLU A 119 -15.53 33.60 -20.95
C GLU A 119 -14.61 32.62 -20.21
N SER A 120 -13.58 33.14 -19.51
CA SER A 120 -12.70 32.29 -18.71
C SER A 120 -13.45 31.66 -17.52
N ASN A 121 -14.28 32.43 -16.82
CA ASN A 121 -15.11 31.91 -15.72
C ASN A 121 -16.14 30.86 -16.20
N ASP A 122 -16.75 31.04 -17.37
CA ASP A 122 -17.68 30.07 -17.95
C ASP A 122 -16.98 28.77 -18.36
N GLN A 123 -15.77 28.85 -18.91
CA GLN A 123 -14.95 27.66 -19.23
C GLN A 123 -14.49 26.91 -17.98
N ILE A 124 -14.06 27.60 -16.93
CA ILE A 124 -13.66 27.01 -15.64
C ILE A 124 -14.87 26.32 -14.97
N SER A 125 -16.02 27.00 -14.97
CA SER A 125 -17.30 26.45 -14.48
C SER A 125 -17.71 25.20 -15.26
N SER A 126 -17.52 25.19 -16.59
CA SER A 126 -17.79 24.04 -17.45
C SER A 126 -16.87 22.85 -17.16
N TRP A 127 -15.54 23.08 -17.09
CA TRP A 127 -14.57 22.02 -16.81
C TRP A 127 -14.71 21.45 -15.40
N SER A 128 -15.00 22.27 -14.40
CA SER A 128 -15.25 21.79 -13.03
C SER A 128 -16.48 20.86 -12.95
N LYS A 129 -17.54 21.16 -13.70
CA LYS A 129 -18.72 20.29 -13.82
C LYS A 129 -18.36 18.98 -14.52
N GLU A 130 -17.51 19.03 -15.54
CA GLU A 130 -16.96 17.87 -16.22
C GLU A 130 -16.14 16.99 -15.27
N LEU A 131 -15.23 17.55 -14.49
CA LEU A 131 -14.51 16.83 -13.42
C LEU A 131 -15.46 16.18 -12.40
N GLN A 132 -16.53 16.87 -11.98
CA GLN A 132 -17.53 16.25 -11.10
C GLN A 132 -18.23 15.06 -11.75
N ARG A 133 -18.62 15.18 -13.03
CA ARG A 133 -19.23 14.07 -13.78
C ARG A 133 -18.29 12.87 -13.91
N MET A 134 -16.98 13.11 -14.02
CA MET A 134 -15.94 12.07 -14.04
C MET A 134 -15.69 11.40 -12.69
N GLY A 135 -16.28 11.94 -11.61
CA GLY A 135 -15.89 11.56 -10.26
C GLY A 135 -14.51 12.09 -9.84
N MET A 136 -13.94 13.05 -10.57
CA MET A 136 -12.67 13.73 -10.27
C MET A 136 -12.87 15.14 -9.71
N GLY A 137 -14.00 15.40 -9.03
CA GLY A 137 -14.31 16.72 -8.47
C GLY A 137 -13.24 17.26 -7.50
N PHE A 138 -12.48 16.38 -6.84
CA PHE A 138 -11.34 16.77 -6.00
C PHE A 138 -10.23 17.50 -6.78
N ALA A 139 -10.11 17.28 -8.09
CA ALA A 139 -9.06 17.86 -8.91
C ALA A 139 -9.24 19.37 -9.16
N SER A 140 -10.43 19.93 -8.92
CA SER A 140 -10.65 21.38 -9.04
C SER A 140 -9.81 22.19 -8.05
N GLU A 141 -9.31 21.55 -6.98
CA GLU A 141 -8.44 22.18 -6.00
C GLU A 141 -7.04 22.53 -6.54
N LEU A 142 -6.64 21.96 -7.67
CA LEU A 142 -5.37 22.28 -8.32
C LEU A 142 -5.46 23.50 -9.22
N THR A 143 -6.65 24.07 -9.41
CA THR A 143 -6.87 25.25 -10.26
C THR A 143 -7.41 26.41 -9.45
N ASP A 144 -6.86 27.60 -9.65
CA ASP A 144 -7.38 28.82 -9.01
C ASP A 144 -8.64 29.35 -9.73
N SER A 145 -9.18 30.47 -9.22
CA SER A 145 -10.33 31.15 -9.82
C SER A 145 -10.11 31.65 -11.25
N THR A 146 -8.86 31.64 -11.76
CA THR A 146 -8.49 31.98 -13.14
C THR A 146 -8.27 30.75 -14.03
N GLY A 147 -8.41 29.54 -13.48
CA GLY A 147 -8.14 28.29 -14.18
C GLY A 147 -6.66 27.93 -14.30
N SER A 148 -5.80 28.69 -13.61
CA SER A 148 -4.35 28.46 -13.57
C SER A 148 -4.01 27.39 -12.55
N ALA A 149 -2.99 26.57 -12.83
CA ALA A 149 -2.52 25.56 -11.88
C ALA A 149 -1.94 26.23 -10.62
N ILE A 150 -2.46 25.86 -9.44
CA ILE A 150 -1.98 26.34 -8.14
C ILE A 150 -0.66 25.66 -7.76
N ALA A 151 -0.53 24.37 -8.09
CA ALA A 151 0.68 23.60 -7.87
C ALA A 151 1.59 23.71 -9.10
N ARG A 152 2.81 24.22 -8.90
CA ARG A 152 3.86 24.07 -9.92
C ARG A 152 4.21 22.58 -10.05
N PRO A 153 4.39 22.05 -11.27
CA PRO A 153 4.87 20.69 -11.46
C PRO A 153 6.15 20.44 -10.63
N PRO A 154 6.22 19.33 -9.87
CA PRO A 154 7.40 19.00 -9.09
C PRO A 154 8.66 18.91 -9.97
N LYS A 155 9.80 19.38 -9.44
CA LYS A 155 11.09 19.33 -10.16
C LYS A 155 11.54 17.91 -10.48
N ARG A 156 11.23 16.97 -9.56
CA ARG A 156 11.52 15.55 -9.69
C ARG A 156 10.22 14.78 -9.43
N ILE A 157 9.82 13.99 -10.41
CA ILE A 157 8.69 13.06 -10.38
C ILE A 157 9.27 11.67 -10.62
N LEU A 158 9.26 10.82 -9.60
CA LEU A 158 9.80 9.46 -9.67
C LEU A 158 8.66 8.44 -9.59
N ILE A 159 8.84 7.30 -10.25
CA ILE A 159 8.03 6.10 -9.99
C ILE A 159 8.81 5.12 -9.11
N HIS A 160 8.13 4.46 -8.19
CA HIS A 160 8.73 3.41 -7.37
C HIS A 160 8.58 2.05 -8.03
N PHE A 161 9.68 1.32 -8.14
CA PHE A 161 9.68 -0.12 -8.39
C PHE A 161 9.99 -0.84 -7.07
N ASP A 162 8.94 -1.40 -6.49
CA ASP A 162 9.05 -2.40 -5.44
C ASP A 162 9.22 -3.77 -6.11
N LEU A 163 10.41 -4.35 -6.00
CA LEU A 163 10.76 -5.58 -6.70
C LEU A 163 10.48 -6.85 -5.87
N LYS A 164 10.15 -6.72 -4.58
CA LYS A 164 9.96 -7.89 -3.70
C LYS A 164 8.81 -8.78 -4.16
N GLY A 165 9.02 -10.10 -4.12
CA GLY A 165 8.00 -11.11 -4.41
C GLY A 165 7.63 -11.28 -5.89
N ALA A 166 7.17 -10.22 -6.57
CA ALA A 166 6.77 -10.25 -7.98
C ALA A 166 7.62 -9.32 -8.86
N PRO A 167 8.91 -9.63 -9.05
CA PRO A 167 9.86 -8.85 -9.85
C PRO A 167 9.55 -8.93 -11.35
N PRO A 168 9.30 -7.81 -12.05
CA PRO A 168 9.06 -7.86 -13.49
C PRO A 168 10.34 -8.18 -14.30
N LYS A 169 10.20 -8.83 -15.44
CA LYS A 169 11.30 -9.05 -16.39
C LYS A 169 11.92 -7.72 -16.82
N VAL A 170 13.23 -7.73 -17.09
CA VAL A 170 14.00 -6.54 -17.53
C VAL A 170 13.34 -5.85 -18.73
N SER A 171 12.87 -6.64 -19.70
CA SER A 171 12.17 -6.15 -20.89
C SER A 171 10.89 -5.37 -20.55
N TYR A 172 10.15 -5.82 -19.54
CA TYR A 172 8.94 -5.15 -19.07
C TYR A 172 9.28 -3.85 -18.34
N ILE A 173 10.28 -3.86 -17.44
CA ILE A 173 10.75 -2.66 -16.74
C ILE A 173 11.15 -1.57 -17.73
N ASN A 174 11.89 -1.90 -18.80
CA ASN A 174 12.27 -0.95 -19.85
C ASN A 174 11.04 -0.31 -20.53
N ARG A 175 10.03 -1.12 -20.90
CA ARG A 175 8.78 -0.62 -21.50
C ARG A 175 8.04 0.33 -20.55
N ILE A 176 8.02 0.03 -19.24
CA ILE A 176 7.40 0.89 -18.23
C ILE A 176 8.20 2.19 -18.03
N MET A 177 9.52 2.14 -18.00
CA MET A 177 10.37 3.34 -17.93
C MET A 177 10.14 4.28 -19.12
N PHE A 178 10.07 3.72 -20.34
CA PHE A 178 9.74 4.50 -21.53
C PHE A 178 8.36 5.16 -21.43
N LEU A 179 7.34 4.39 -21.03
CA LEU A 179 5.97 4.90 -20.83
C LEU A 179 5.94 6.00 -19.75
N ALA A 180 6.58 5.77 -18.61
CA ALA A 180 6.63 6.73 -17.51
C ALA A 180 7.34 8.03 -17.92
N LYS A 181 8.44 7.92 -18.67
CA LYS A 181 9.16 9.07 -19.22
C LYS A 181 8.26 9.90 -20.13
N SER A 182 7.48 9.25 -21.00
CA SER A 182 6.56 9.95 -21.92
C SER A 182 5.48 10.75 -21.20
N LEU A 183 5.19 10.40 -19.94
CA LEU A 183 4.21 11.07 -19.07
C LEU A 183 4.85 12.00 -18.03
N GLY A 184 6.14 12.33 -18.17
CA GLY A 184 6.81 13.33 -17.34
C GLY A 184 7.61 12.79 -16.15
N ALA A 185 7.82 11.47 -16.05
CA ALA A 185 8.75 10.93 -15.06
C ALA A 185 10.18 11.45 -15.32
N THR A 186 10.89 11.73 -14.23
CA THR A 186 12.27 12.22 -14.19
C THR A 186 13.25 11.22 -13.59
N GLY A 187 12.73 10.18 -12.93
CA GLY A 187 13.54 9.15 -12.33
C GLY A 187 12.72 7.98 -11.81
N VAL A 188 13.41 7.08 -11.11
CA VAL A 188 12.84 5.90 -10.47
C VAL A 188 13.45 5.73 -9.08
N LEU A 189 12.62 5.34 -8.11
CA LEU A 189 13.06 4.79 -6.83
C LEU A 189 13.08 3.27 -7.00
N MET A 190 14.19 2.62 -6.65
CA MET A 190 14.39 1.19 -6.91
C MET A 190 14.65 0.43 -5.61
N GLU A 191 13.66 -0.33 -5.14
CA GLU A 191 13.75 -1.17 -3.95
C GLU A 191 13.93 -2.64 -4.36
N TYR A 192 15.06 -3.23 -3.98
CA TYR A 192 15.42 -4.59 -4.37
C TYR A 192 15.09 -5.66 -3.32
N GLU A 193 15.40 -5.40 -2.04
CA GLU A 193 15.34 -6.40 -0.97
C GLU A 193 16.02 -7.73 -1.36
N ASP A 194 15.35 -8.88 -1.27
CA ASP A 194 15.92 -10.19 -1.64
C ASP A 194 16.05 -10.42 -3.16
N MET A 195 15.60 -9.48 -3.99
CA MET A 195 15.79 -9.52 -5.44
C MET A 195 17.15 -9.00 -5.91
N ALA A 196 17.96 -8.45 -5.00
CA ALA A 196 19.36 -8.16 -5.28
C ALA A 196 20.20 -9.45 -5.29
N PRO A 197 21.14 -9.63 -6.24
CA PRO A 197 22.05 -10.78 -6.29
C PRO A 197 23.15 -10.67 -5.23
N PHE A 198 22.74 -10.71 -3.97
CA PHE A 198 23.67 -10.69 -2.84
C PHE A 198 24.62 -11.88 -2.89
N SER A 199 25.84 -11.65 -2.41
CA SER A 199 26.94 -12.61 -2.47
C SER A 199 27.72 -12.66 -1.15
N GLY A 200 28.63 -13.64 -1.04
CA GLY A 200 29.40 -13.85 0.19
C GLY A 200 28.49 -14.21 1.36
N ARG A 201 28.66 -13.54 2.50
CA ARG A 201 27.83 -13.80 3.69
C ARG A 201 26.35 -13.46 3.51
N LEU A 202 26.01 -12.60 2.54
CA LEU A 202 24.63 -12.23 2.22
C LEU A 202 23.97 -13.16 1.19
N SER A 203 24.69 -14.18 0.68
CA SER A 203 24.19 -15.06 -0.38
C SER A 203 22.87 -15.77 -0.03
N ASN A 204 22.66 -16.14 1.23
CA ASN A 204 21.43 -16.79 1.70
C ASN A 204 20.22 -15.83 1.78
N ILE A 205 20.41 -14.53 1.58
CA ILE A 205 19.33 -13.54 1.51
C ILE A 205 18.72 -13.52 0.10
N ALA A 206 19.55 -13.66 -0.94
CA ALA A 206 19.09 -13.55 -2.32
C ALA A 206 18.05 -14.63 -2.65
N ALA A 207 16.93 -14.21 -3.22
CA ALA A 207 15.90 -15.12 -3.71
C ALA A 207 16.46 -16.01 -4.82
N GLY A 208 15.95 -17.24 -4.95
CA GLY A 208 16.39 -18.18 -5.99
C GLY A 208 16.17 -17.68 -7.43
N ASN A 209 15.25 -16.72 -7.60
CA ASN A 209 14.96 -16.03 -8.85
C ASN A 209 15.43 -14.56 -8.84
N ALA A 210 16.35 -14.18 -7.95
CA ALA A 210 16.93 -12.84 -7.88
C ALA A 210 17.49 -12.38 -9.25
N TYR A 211 17.48 -11.06 -9.51
CA TYR A 211 18.09 -10.54 -10.74
C TYR A 211 19.58 -10.84 -10.75
N THR A 212 20.15 -11.16 -11.91
CA THR A 212 21.60 -11.22 -12.07
C THR A 212 22.21 -9.81 -12.10
N LYS A 213 23.51 -9.70 -11.83
CA LYS A 213 24.22 -8.42 -11.93
C LYS A 213 24.09 -7.80 -13.33
N ASP A 214 24.08 -8.63 -14.38
CA ASP A 214 23.96 -8.14 -15.76
C ASP A 214 22.53 -7.67 -16.08
N GLN A 215 21.51 -8.35 -15.55
CA GLN A 215 20.12 -7.86 -15.64
C GLN A 215 19.94 -6.51 -14.97
N ILE A 216 20.57 -6.28 -13.80
CA ILE A 216 20.53 -4.96 -13.15
C ILE A 216 21.26 -3.91 -13.98
N LYS A 217 22.42 -4.21 -14.57
CA LYS A 217 23.09 -3.29 -15.50
C LYS A 217 22.20 -2.93 -16.69
N GLU A 218 21.46 -3.89 -17.24
CA GLU A 218 20.50 -3.64 -18.32
C GLU A 218 19.35 -2.72 -17.87
N ILE A 219 18.80 -2.91 -16.66
CA ILE A 219 17.78 -2.03 -16.08
C ILE A 219 18.34 -0.60 -15.92
N LEU A 220 19.54 -0.46 -15.36
CA LEU A 220 20.18 0.85 -15.16
C LEU A 220 20.51 1.52 -16.48
N LYS A 221 20.94 0.75 -17.49
CA LYS A 221 21.11 1.26 -18.85
C LYS A 221 19.80 1.75 -19.44
N ALA A 222 18.69 1.02 -19.26
CA ALA A 222 17.37 1.45 -19.73
C ALA A 222 16.94 2.76 -19.05
N ALA A 223 17.17 2.92 -17.75
CA ALA A 223 16.90 4.18 -17.05
C ALA A 223 17.72 5.35 -17.64
N LYS A 224 19.02 5.12 -17.87
CA LYS A 224 19.91 6.12 -18.49
C LYS A 224 19.47 6.50 -19.90
N ASP A 225 19.17 5.52 -20.75
CA ASP A 225 18.73 5.75 -22.14
C ASP A 225 17.40 6.52 -22.19
N ASN A 226 16.54 6.37 -21.18
CA ASN A 226 15.30 7.13 -21.02
C ASN A 226 15.47 8.47 -20.29
N ASN A 227 16.70 8.87 -19.93
CA ASN A 227 16.97 10.07 -19.11
C ASN A 227 16.16 10.07 -17.80
N LEU A 228 16.22 8.95 -17.07
CA LEU A 228 15.64 8.77 -15.75
C LEU A 228 16.76 8.61 -14.72
N ASN A 229 16.77 9.46 -13.70
CA ASN A 229 17.66 9.29 -12.55
C ASN A 229 17.22 8.08 -11.70
N VAL A 230 18.16 7.31 -11.16
CA VAL A 230 17.85 6.17 -10.29
C VAL A 230 18.26 6.49 -8.86
N ILE A 231 17.33 6.35 -7.92
CA ILE A 231 17.61 6.35 -6.48
C ILE A 231 17.47 4.91 -5.98
N PRO A 232 18.56 4.23 -5.58
CA PRO A 232 18.46 2.95 -4.90
C PRO A 232 17.78 3.12 -3.53
N LEU A 233 16.97 2.15 -3.14
CA LEU A 233 16.40 2.01 -1.80
C LEU A 233 16.89 0.70 -1.18
N VAL A 234 17.43 0.81 0.03
CA VAL A 234 17.85 -0.32 0.86
C VAL A 234 17.21 -0.17 2.23
N GLN A 235 16.53 -1.21 2.71
CA GLN A 235 16.03 -1.23 4.07
C GLN A 235 17.19 -1.46 5.06
N THR A 236 17.28 -0.61 6.08
CA THR A 236 18.42 -0.62 7.02
C THR A 236 18.02 -0.68 8.50
N PHE A 237 16.72 -0.75 8.80
CA PHE A 237 16.27 -0.82 10.19
C PHE A 237 14.98 -1.63 10.36
N GLY A 238 13.84 -1.11 9.88
CA GLY A 238 12.60 -1.85 9.69
C GLY A 238 12.57 -2.55 8.33
N HIS A 239 11.48 -3.28 8.06
CA HIS A 239 11.26 -4.03 6.81
C HIS A 239 12.45 -4.94 6.41
N LEU A 240 13.11 -5.53 7.41
CA LEU A 240 14.25 -6.42 7.21
C LEU A 240 13.86 -7.90 7.20
N GLU A 241 12.57 -8.23 7.04
CA GLU A 241 12.08 -9.60 7.06
C GLU A 241 12.80 -10.47 6.03
N PHE A 242 13.12 -9.91 4.85
CA PHE A 242 13.84 -10.59 3.78
C PHE A 242 15.17 -11.19 4.24
N ALA A 243 15.89 -10.48 5.13
CA ALA A 243 17.15 -10.92 5.71
C ALA A 243 16.95 -11.66 7.03
N LEU A 244 16.16 -11.08 7.94
CA LEU A 244 16.02 -11.57 9.32
C LEU A 244 15.15 -12.81 9.44
N LYS A 245 14.37 -13.20 8.41
CA LYS A 245 13.71 -14.52 8.34
C LYS A 245 14.70 -15.68 8.25
N ILE A 246 15.90 -15.42 7.75
CA ILE A 246 16.95 -16.42 7.55
C ILE A 246 17.67 -16.76 8.85
N LYS A 247 17.98 -18.04 9.05
CA LYS A 247 18.60 -18.57 10.28
C LYS A 247 19.89 -17.83 10.67
N ASP A 248 20.71 -17.48 9.68
CA ASP A 248 22.03 -16.86 9.86
C ASP A 248 21.96 -15.44 10.43
N PHE A 249 20.82 -14.75 10.27
CA PHE A 249 20.63 -13.37 10.74
C PHE A 249 19.57 -13.26 11.84
N LYS A 250 18.94 -14.37 12.22
CA LYS A 250 17.88 -14.40 13.24
C LYS A 250 18.31 -13.78 14.57
N HIS A 251 19.57 -13.93 14.97
CA HIS A 251 20.08 -13.40 16.26
C HIS A 251 20.22 -11.87 16.29
N LEU A 252 20.11 -11.20 15.14
CA LEU A 252 20.19 -9.75 15.03
C LEU A 252 18.86 -9.04 15.30
N ARG A 253 17.74 -9.76 15.42
CA ARG A 253 16.40 -9.19 15.61
C ARG A 253 16.31 -8.39 16.92
N GLU A 254 15.55 -7.30 16.89
CA GLU A 254 15.19 -6.56 18.11
C GLU A 254 14.26 -7.39 18.99
N VAL A 255 13.24 -8.01 18.40
CA VAL A 255 12.33 -8.93 19.11
C VAL A 255 12.54 -10.33 18.55
N PRO A 256 12.86 -11.35 19.37
CA PRO A 256 13.23 -12.69 18.87
C PRO A 256 12.22 -13.32 17.90
N ASP A 257 10.93 -13.09 18.14
CA ASP A 257 9.82 -13.65 17.37
C ASP A 257 9.41 -12.78 16.17
N SER A 258 9.98 -11.58 16.02
CA SER A 258 9.68 -10.65 14.94
C SER A 258 10.89 -10.45 14.02
N PRO A 259 10.82 -10.84 12.74
CA PRO A 259 11.88 -10.56 11.77
C PRO A 259 11.79 -9.15 11.17
N GLN A 260 10.92 -8.27 11.66
CA GLN A 260 10.69 -6.95 11.06
C GLN A 260 11.90 -6.02 11.20
N ALA A 261 12.53 -5.99 12.38
CA ALA A 261 13.56 -5.02 12.72
C ALA A 261 14.78 -5.63 13.40
N LEU A 262 15.95 -5.09 13.09
CA LEU A 262 17.20 -5.44 13.77
C LEU A 262 17.36 -4.68 15.10
N CYS A 263 18.17 -5.22 16.00
CA CYS A 263 18.62 -4.57 17.22
C CYS A 263 19.71 -3.55 16.85
N PRO A 264 19.47 -2.23 16.98
CA PRO A 264 20.45 -1.20 16.58
C PRO A 264 21.65 -1.14 17.54
N SER A 265 21.54 -1.73 18.74
CA SER A 265 22.60 -1.78 19.76
C SER A 265 23.56 -2.96 19.60
N LEU A 266 23.44 -3.74 18.52
CA LEU A 266 24.37 -4.81 18.17
C LEU A 266 25.31 -4.35 17.05
N ASN A 267 26.62 -4.40 17.28
CA ASN A 267 27.61 -4.01 16.26
C ASN A 267 27.47 -4.83 14.95
N GLU A 268 27.13 -6.11 15.07
CA GLU A 268 26.93 -6.99 13.91
C GLU A 268 25.71 -6.58 13.06
N SER A 269 24.70 -5.94 13.67
CA SER A 269 23.58 -5.34 12.94
C SER A 269 24.07 -4.24 12.01
N LEU A 270 24.98 -3.39 12.48
CA LEU A 270 25.57 -2.35 11.64
C LEU A 270 26.47 -2.93 10.54
N THR A 271 27.18 -4.04 10.83
CA THR A 271 27.91 -4.79 9.79
C THR A 271 26.96 -5.32 8.71
N LEU A 272 25.80 -5.88 9.09
CA LEU A 272 24.75 -6.28 8.12
C LEU A 272 24.29 -5.12 7.25
N VAL A 273 23.95 -3.99 7.88
CA VAL A 273 23.53 -2.78 7.15
C VAL A 273 24.63 -2.29 6.20
N GLU A 274 25.88 -2.25 6.65
CA GLU A 274 27.00 -1.81 5.80
C GLU A 274 27.17 -2.72 4.58
N ASP A 275 27.04 -4.03 4.74
CA ASP A 275 27.16 -4.96 3.61
C ASP A 275 25.97 -4.88 2.64
N LEU A 276 24.75 -4.71 3.16
CA LEU A 276 23.55 -4.49 2.34
C LEU A 276 23.72 -3.24 1.48
N ILE A 277 24.08 -2.11 2.10
CA ILE A 277 24.32 -0.85 1.38
C ILE A 277 25.46 -1.00 0.38
N THR A 278 26.56 -1.62 0.79
CA THR A 278 27.74 -1.80 -0.07
C THR A 278 27.39 -2.58 -1.32
N GLN A 279 26.78 -3.76 -1.19
CA GLN A 279 26.45 -4.57 -2.35
C GLN A 279 25.39 -3.90 -3.22
N THR A 280 24.40 -3.18 -2.67
CA THR A 280 23.46 -2.41 -3.49
C THR A 280 24.13 -1.26 -4.24
N MET A 281 25.03 -0.52 -3.60
CA MET A 281 25.74 0.58 -4.26
C MET A 281 26.71 0.06 -5.34
N GLU A 282 27.34 -1.09 -5.13
CA GLU A 282 28.17 -1.78 -6.14
C GLU A 282 27.36 -2.15 -7.40
N LEU A 283 26.09 -2.52 -7.24
CA LEU A 283 25.19 -2.79 -8.38
C LEU A 283 24.92 -1.54 -9.22
N HIS A 284 25.08 -0.35 -8.64
CA HIS A 284 24.86 0.95 -9.28
C HIS A 284 26.16 1.61 -9.76
N GLU A 285 27.30 0.91 -9.73
CA GLU A 285 28.56 1.44 -10.26
C GLU A 285 28.45 1.85 -11.73
N GLY A 286 29.06 2.99 -12.07
CA GLY A 286 28.96 3.57 -13.41
C GLY A 286 27.69 4.37 -13.68
N THR A 287 26.78 4.49 -12.70
CA THR A 287 25.65 5.43 -12.71
C THR A 287 25.92 6.63 -11.79
N GLU A 288 25.37 7.79 -12.14
CA GLU A 288 25.48 8.99 -11.29
C GLU A 288 24.42 8.95 -10.20
N ILE A 289 24.81 8.43 -9.02
CA ILE A 289 23.95 8.37 -7.84
C ILE A 289 24.17 9.64 -7.00
N THR A 290 23.11 10.41 -6.81
CA THR A 290 23.11 11.60 -5.96
C THR A 290 22.42 11.36 -4.61
N HIS A 291 21.53 10.37 -4.54
CA HIS A 291 20.76 10.03 -3.36
C HIS A 291 20.68 8.52 -3.16
N LEU A 292 20.60 8.09 -1.90
CA LEU A 292 20.33 6.71 -1.50
C LEU A 292 19.21 6.74 -0.47
N HIS A 293 18.13 6.01 -0.70
CA HIS A 293 17.08 5.85 0.29
C HIS A 293 17.45 4.70 1.23
N ILE A 294 17.59 4.95 2.53
CA ILE A 294 18.03 3.95 3.52
C ILE A 294 16.87 3.36 4.34
N GLY A 295 15.63 3.65 3.94
CA GLY A 295 14.42 3.11 4.56
C GLY A 295 14.14 3.76 5.92
N CYS A 296 14.20 2.95 6.98
CA CYS A 296 14.00 3.34 8.38
C CYS A 296 12.54 3.65 8.76
N ASP A 297 11.59 3.04 8.08
CA ASP A 297 10.15 3.09 8.37
C ASP A 297 9.70 2.00 9.37
N GLU A 298 8.58 2.27 10.04
CA GLU A 298 7.73 1.31 10.78
C GLU A 298 8.43 0.46 11.86
N VAL A 299 9.48 1.00 12.50
CA VAL A 299 10.27 0.31 13.54
C VAL A 299 9.59 0.35 14.92
N PHE A 300 8.34 -0.09 15.02
CA PHE A 300 7.48 0.14 16.19
C PHE A 300 7.91 -0.62 17.46
N GLN A 301 8.59 -1.76 17.30
CA GLN A 301 9.07 -2.61 18.40
C GLN A 301 10.49 -2.28 18.89
N MET A 302 11.07 -1.17 18.43
CA MET A 302 12.38 -0.71 18.87
C MET A 302 12.41 -0.43 20.39
N GLY A 303 13.49 -0.84 21.06
CA GLY A 303 13.69 -0.61 22.50
C GLY A 303 13.13 -1.72 23.39
N GLU A 304 12.74 -2.87 22.82
CA GLU A 304 12.19 -4.00 23.57
C GLU A 304 13.26 -5.00 24.02
N CYS A 305 14.37 -5.10 23.31
CA CYS A 305 15.40 -6.09 23.64
C CYS A 305 16.19 -5.69 24.92
N PRO A 306 16.83 -6.65 25.62
CA PRO A 306 17.60 -6.37 26.83
C PRO A 306 18.73 -5.34 26.67
N ARG A 307 19.25 -5.16 25.44
CA ARG A 307 20.32 -4.19 25.13
C ARG A 307 19.75 -2.77 24.93
N CYS A 308 18.63 -2.66 24.23
CA CYS A 308 18.03 -1.39 23.84
C CYS A 308 17.11 -0.81 24.93
N ARG A 309 16.52 -1.64 25.81
CA ARG A 309 15.47 -1.23 26.76
C ARG A 309 15.82 -0.09 27.72
N ASN A 310 17.10 0.21 27.91
CA ASN A 310 17.57 1.26 28.81
C ASN A 310 17.92 2.57 28.09
N THR A 311 17.82 2.60 26.76
CA THR A 311 18.07 3.78 25.94
C THR A 311 16.73 4.30 25.43
N PRO A 312 16.47 5.63 25.48
CA PRO A 312 15.27 6.21 24.89
C PRO A 312 15.11 5.82 23.41
N ARG A 313 13.87 5.56 22.99
CA ARG A 313 13.56 5.14 21.61
C ARG A 313 14.05 6.15 20.58
N ASP A 314 13.81 7.44 20.82
CA ASP A 314 14.26 8.54 19.97
C ASP A 314 15.79 8.53 19.79
N ASP A 315 16.54 8.31 20.88
CA ASP A 315 18.00 8.23 20.86
C ASP A 315 18.50 7.02 20.08
N LEU A 316 17.85 5.86 20.23
CA LEU A 316 18.15 4.65 19.46
C LEU A 316 17.97 4.90 17.96
N PHE A 317 16.83 5.49 17.57
CA PHE A 317 16.54 5.78 16.17
C PHE A 317 17.53 6.77 15.57
N ILE A 318 17.73 7.90 16.24
CA ILE A 318 18.66 8.94 15.79
C ILE A 318 20.08 8.38 15.69
N SER A 319 20.54 7.66 16.71
CA SER A 319 21.90 7.10 16.72
C SER A 319 22.12 6.11 15.59
N HIS A 320 21.13 5.24 15.31
CA HIS A 320 21.17 4.30 14.19
C HIS A 320 21.25 5.04 12.85
N VAL A 321 20.34 5.98 12.59
CA VAL A 321 20.32 6.74 11.34
C VAL A 321 21.62 7.53 11.15
N LEU A 322 22.15 8.15 12.20
CA LEU A 322 23.44 8.84 12.14
C LEU A 322 24.59 7.89 11.81
N ALA A 323 24.63 6.68 12.38
CA ALA A 323 25.66 5.69 12.09
C ALA A 323 25.60 5.22 10.63
N VAL A 324 24.40 4.95 10.12
CA VAL A 324 24.18 4.55 8.72
C VAL A 324 24.53 5.69 7.76
N ALA A 325 24.07 6.92 8.02
CA ALA A 325 24.41 8.09 7.22
C ALA A 325 25.93 8.37 7.19
N GLN A 326 26.63 8.09 8.30
CA GLN A 326 28.09 8.17 8.34
C GLN A 326 28.76 7.12 7.45
N ILE A 327 28.28 5.87 7.43
CA ILE A 327 28.77 4.84 6.51
C ILE A 327 28.65 5.32 5.06
N VAL A 328 27.45 5.79 4.68
CA VAL A 328 27.18 6.27 3.32
C VAL A 328 28.11 7.42 2.95
N ARG A 329 28.21 8.44 3.81
CA ARG A 329 29.06 9.63 3.56
C ARG A 329 30.55 9.29 3.46
N ARG A 330 31.03 8.31 4.25
CA ARG A 330 32.45 7.90 4.21
C ARG A 330 32.80 7.17 2.91
N ARG A 331 31.93 6.27 2.44
CA ARG A 331 32.21 5.39 1.29
C ARG A 331 31.79 6.00 -0.05
N TRP A 332 30.73 6.79 -0.07
CA TRP A 332 30.24 7.51 -1.26
C TRP A 332 30.07 9.01 -0.96
N PRO A 333 31.18 9.77 -0.90
CA PRO A 333 31.12 11.21 -0.71
C PRO A 333 30.26 11.86 -1.80
N GLY A 334 29.29 12.68 -1.40
CA GLY A 334 28.36 13.36 -2.31
C GLY A 334 26.99 12.67 -2.47
N VAL A 335 26.84 11.43 -1.98
CA VAL A 335 25.52 10.78 -1.91
C VAL A 335 24.78 11.27 -0.67
N ARG A 336 23.55 11.75 -0.88
CA ARG A 336 22.64 12.22 0.18
C ARG A 336 21.67 11.12 0.61
N PRO A 337 21.72 10.63 1.86
CA PRO A 337 20.73 9.67 2.34
C PRO A 337 19.33 10.28 2.46
N ILE A 338 18.31 9.47 2.16
CA ILE A 338 16.89 9.77 2.38
C ILE A 338 16.32 8.72 3.34
N ILE A 339 15.45 9.13 4.26
CA ILE A 339 14.70 8.23 5.14
C ILE A 339 13.20 8.47 5.03
N TRP A 340 12.40 7.45 5.31
CA TRP A 340 10.97 7.66 5.53
C TRP A 340 10.74 8.49 6.80
N ASP A 341 9.69 9.33 6.80
CA ASP A 341 9.50 10.34 7.84
C ASP A 341 8.77 9.84 9.10
N ASP A 342 8.07 8.72 9.05
CA ASP A 342 7.08 8.30 10.04
C ASP A 342 7.65 8.21 11.46
N MET A 343 8.87 7.68 11.58
CA MET A 343 9.59 7.59 12.85
C MET A 343 10.06 8.95 13.38
N LEU A 344 10.10 10.01 12.57
CA LEU A 344 10.47 11.38 13.00
C LEU A 344 9.28 12.16 13.58
N ARG A 345 8.03 11.75 13.28
CA ARG A 345 6.83 12.55 13.56
C ARG A 345 6.65 12.85 15.05
N HIS A 346 7.00 11.91 15.94
CA HIS A 346 6.85 12.03 17.38
C HIS A 346 8.07 12.66 18.10
N ILE A 347 9.23 12.70 17.46
CA ILE A 347 10.47 13.22 18.06
C ILE A 347 10.40 14.75 18.18
N ASP A 348 10.83 15.27 19.33
CA ASP A 348 10.87 16.71 19.61
C ASP A 348 11.83 17.48 18.69
N VAL A 349 11.46 18.71 18.33
CA VAL A 349 12.24 19.55 17.41
C VAL A 349 13.63 19.89 17.95
N HIS A 350 13.79 20.08 19.27
CA HIS A 350 15.11 20.37 19.86
C HIS A 350 16.02 19.16 19.76
N VAL A 351 15.51 17.96 20.04
CA VAL A 351 16.26 16.71 19.90
C VAL A 351 16.73 16.49 18.45
N LEU A 352 15.85 16.72 17.48
CA LEU A 352 16.19 16.63 16.06
C LEU A 352 17.26 17.66 15.62
N ARG A 353 17.23 18.87 16.16
CA ARG A 353 18.23 19.92 15.87
C ARG A 353 19.58 19.62 16.50
N GLU A 354 19.58 19.28 17.79
CA GLU A 354 20.79 19.03 18.58
C GLU A 354 21.57 17.80 18.09
N SER A 355 20.85 16.76 17.66
CA SER A 355 21.47 15.58 17.05
C SER A 355 22.19 15.85 15.72
N GLY A 356 21.88 16.98 15.07
CA GLY A 356 22.42 17.31 13.75
C GLY A 356 21.87 16.45 12.61
N LEU A 357 20.79 15.69 12.84
CA LEU A 357 20.21 14.76 11.87
C LEU A 357 19.89 15.42 10.53
N GLY A 358 19.33 16.64 10.55
CA GLY A 358 18.99 17.37 9.32
C GLY A 358 20.17 17.74 8.44
N LYS A 359 21.40 17.71 8.97
CA LYS A 359 22.63 17.91 8.19
C LYS A 359 23.03 16.67 7.40
N VAL A 360 22.50 15.48 7.72
CA VAL A 360 22.98 14.21 7.15
C VAL A 360 21.93 13.39 6.40
N VAL A 361 20.63 13.62 6.60
CA VAL A 361 19.55 12.96 5.83
C VAL A 361 18.43 13.92 5.43
N ASP A 362 17.70 13.58 4.37
CA ASP A 362 16.44 14.25 4.01
C ASP A 362 15.23 13.34 4.30
N PRO A 363 14.12 13.86 4.85
CA PRO A 363 12.92 13.07 5.09
C PRO A 363 12.07 12.94 3.82
N MET A 364 11.53 11.75 3.56
CA MET A 364 10.49 11.49 2.57
C MET A 364 9.15 11.25 3.28
N VAL A 365 8.24 12.19 3.11
CA VAL A 365 6.96 12.20 3.80
C VAL A 365 5.93 11.37 3.05
N TRP A 366 5.41 10.32 3.67
CA TRP A 366 4.47 9.38 3.03
C TRP A 366 3.12 9.32 3.75
N VAL A 367 2.05 9.42 2.98
CA VAL A 367 0.65 9.23 3.40
C VAL A 367 -0.14 8.83 2.15
N TYR A 368 -0.81 7.68 2.21
CA TYR A 368 -1.57 7.15 1.07
C TYR A 368 -3.07 7.45 1.13
N ALA A 369 -3.54 8.01 2.26
CA ALA A 369 -4.90 8.49 2.42
C ALA A 369 -5.14 9.84 1.71
N PRO A 370 -6.39 10.16 1.32
CA PRO A 370 -6.73 11.47 0.76
C PRO A 370 -6.48 12.64 1.71
N ASP A 371 -6.76 12.46 3.01
CA ASP A 371 -6.56 13.49 4.03
C ASP A 371 -5.14 13.41 4.61
N VAL A 372 -4.19 14.05 3.92
CA VAL A 372 -2.77 14.08 4.33
C VAL A 372 -2.59 14.76 5.69
N TYR A 373 -3.29 15.88 5.92
CA TYR A 373 -3.12 16.70 7.13
C TYR A 373 -3.63 16.02 8.40
N ARG A 374 -4.51 15.03 8.28
CA ARG A 374 -4.91 14.18 9.42
C ARG A 374 -3.73 13.37 9.99
N PHE A 375 -2.77 12.98 9.15
CA PHE A 375 -1.63 12.16 9.57
C PHE A 375 -0.36 12.98 9.74
N VAL A 376 -0.18 14.04 8.94
CA VAL A 376 0.97 14.93 8.99
C VAL A 376 0.46 16.37 9.02
N SER A 377 0.31 16.92 10.22
CA SER A 377 -0.26 18.25 10.40
C SER A 377 0.70 19.36 9.92
N PRO A 378 0.22 20.60 9.68
CA PRO A 378 1.09 21.73 9.33
C PRO A 378 2.21 21.98 10.36
N GLN A 379 2.00 21.64 11.64
CA GLN A 379 3.02 21.76 12.68
C GLN A 379 4.19 20.78 12.47
N ILE A 380 3.93 19.60 11.88
CA ILE A 380 5.00 18.66 11.52
C ILE A 380 5.84 19.24 10.38
N PHE A 381 5.22 19.87 9.37
CA PHE A 381 5.96 20.55 8.31
C PHE A 381 6.77 21.75 8.82
N GLU A 382 6.23 22.52 9.77
CA GLU A 382 6.99 23.58 10.45
C GLU A 382 8.19 23.01 11.21
N LYS A 383 8.00 21.90 11.96
CA LYS A 383 9.09 21.18 12.62
C LYS A 383 10.14 20.69 11.62
N TYR A 384 9.73 20.11 10.51
CA TYR A 384 10.66 19.60 9.50
C TYR A 384 11.43 20.73 8.83
N ALA A 385 10.78 21.83 8.42
CA ALA A 385 11.46 22.99 7.86
C ALA A 385 12.44 23.65 8.84
N ALA A 386 12.20 23.51 10.15
CA ALA A 386 13.09 23.96 11.21
C ALA A 386 14.37 23.11 11.38
N VAL A 387 14.42 21.89 10.82
CA VAL A 387 15.50 20.91 11.01
C VAL A 387 16.21 20.58 9.68
N PHE A 388 15.43 20.40 8.61
CA PHE A 388 15.86 19.92 7.30
C PHE A 388 15.73 21.04 6.25
N SER A 389 16.71 21.17 5.36
CA SER A 389 16.67 22.18 4.28
C SER A 389 15.67 21.86 3.17
N THR A 390 15.24 20.59 3.08
CA THR A 390 14.30 20.08 2.08
C THR A 390 13.58 18.85 2.62
N ALA A 391 12.59 18.37 1.90
CA ALA A 391 11.91 17.10 2.11
C ALA A 391 11.46 16.52 0.76
N TRP A 392 11.09 15.24 0.74
CA TRP A 392 10.42 14.58 -0.37
C TRP A 392 8.97 14.25 -0.01
N THR A 393 8.13 14.00 -1.00
CA THR A 393 6.74 13.56 -0.80
C THR A 393 6.48 12.24 -1.50
N ALA A 394 5.59 11.41 -0.94
CA ALA A 394 5.33 10.07 -1.44
C ALA A 394 3.82 9.71 -1.39
N PRO A 395 3.04 10.02 -2.45
CA PRO A 395 1.76 9.35 -2.69
C PRO A 395 1.96 7.89 -3.13
N ALA A 396 0.86 7.17 -3.31
CA ALA A 396 0.87 5.83 -3.92
C ALA A 396 0.01 5.77 -5.18
N PHE A 397 0.38 4.91 -6.14
CA PHE A 397 -0.46 4.55 -7.29
C PHE A 397 -0.99 3.10 -7.23
N LYS A 398 -0.46 2.26 -6.33
CA LYS A 398 -0.94 0.90 -6.01
C LYS A 398 -0.41 0.42 -4.64
N GLY A 399 -0.95 -0.69 -4.12
CA GLY A 399 -0.35 -1.43 -2.99
C GLY A 399 -0.54 -0.82 -1.60
N ALA A 400 -1.46 0.14 -1.45
CA ALA A 400 -1.60 0.95 -0.23
C ALA A 400 -3.02 0.96 0.39
N HIS A 401 -3.97 0.22 -0.20
CA HIS A 401 -5.38 0.28 0.19
C HIS A 401 -6.03 -1.07 0.53
N GLY A 402 -5.27 -2.16 0.41
CA GLY A 402 -5.70 -3.50 0.78
C GLY A 402 -4.69 -4.56 0.32
N GLU A 403 -4.38 -5.48 1.22
CA GLU A 403 -3.35 -6.51 1.08
C GLU A 403 -3.75 -7.57 0.03
N THR A 404 -5.05 -7.74 -0.21
CA THR A 404 -5.58 -8.78 -1.10
C THR A 404 -6.05 -8.25 -2.45
N LEU A 405 -6.03 -6.94 -2.69
CA LEU A 405 -6.54 -6.33 -3.92
C LEU A 405 -5.78 -6.84 -5.16
N VAL A 406 -6.47 -6.88 -6.29
CA VAL A 406 -5.92 -7.28 -7.61
C VAL A 406 -5.93 -6.13 -8.62
N VAL A 407 -6.64 -5.05 -8.33
CA VAL A 407 -6.74 -3.82 -9.12
C VAL A 407 -6.74 -2.63 -8.17
N PRO A 408 -5.96 -1.56 -8.45
CA PRO A 408 -5.88 -0.44 -7.53
C PRO A 408 -7.15 0.40 -7.57
N PRO A 409 -7.64 0.90 -6.42
CA PRO A 409 -8.80 1.78 -6.38
C PRO A 409 -8.44 3.14 -6.96
N ALA A 410 -8.67 3.33 -8.26
CA ALA A 410 -8.16 4.47 -9.04
C ALA A 410 -8.48 5.82 -8.41
N ARG A 411 -9.74 6.04 -7.99
CA ARG A 411 -10.17 7.28 -7.33
C ARG A 411 -9.31 7.64 -6.13
N LYS A 412 -9.01 6.69 -5.25
CA LYS A 412 -8.25 6.96 -4.02
C LYS A 412 -6.84 7.42 -4.32
N HIS A 413 -6.17 6.77 -5.28
CA HIS A 413 -4.80 7.10 -5.69
C HIS A 413 -4.72 8.43 -6.45
N LEU A 414 -5.68 8.72 -7.32
CA LEU A 414 -5.76 10.01 -8.01
C LEU A 414 -6.03 11.15 -7.03
N GLU A 415 -6.96 10.97 -6.11
CA GLU A 415 -7.22 11.95 -5.06
C GLU A 415 -6.00 12.16 -4.17
N ASN A 416 -5.33 11.10 -3.72
CA ASN A 416 -4.10 11.19 -2.94
C ASN A 416 -3.00 11.97 -3.70
N THR A 417 -2.82 11.72 -4.99
CA THR A 417 -1.85 12.45 -5.82
C THR A 417 -2.17 13.95 -5.90
N VAL A 418 -3.43 14.28 -6.17
CA VAL A 418 -3.91 15.67 -6.20
C VAL A 418 -3.66 16.36 -4.85
N ARG A 419 -3.97 15.68 -3.74
CA ARG A 419 -3.80 16.22 -2.38
C ARG A 419 -2.34 16.48 -2.06
N TRP A 420 -1.44 15.60 -2.47
CA TRP A 420 -0.01 15.81 -2.31
C TRP A 420 0.50 17.01 -3.10
N LEU A 421 0.02 17.25 -4.31
CA LEU A 421 0.36 18.46 -5.07
C LEU A 421 -0.11 19.74 -4.35
N SER A 422 -1.31 19.73 -3.76
CA SER A 422 -1.81 20.84 -2.94
C SER A 422 -0.94 21.07 -1.69
N VAL A 423 -0.54 20.00 -0.99
CA VAL A 423 0.38 20.07 0.16
C VAL A 423 1.74 20.60 -0.25
N MET A 424 2.28 20.16 -1.39
CA MET A 424 3.56 20.66 -1.90
C MET A 424 3.52 22.16 -2.21
N ALA A 425 2.40 22.64 -2.75
CA ALA A 425 2.19 24.07 -3.01
C ALA A 425 2.08 24.89 -1.71
N ALA A 426 1.38 24.36 -0.70
CA ALA A 426 1.14 25.05 0.56
C ALA A 426 2.36 25.05 1.50
N GLU A 427 3.02 23.90 1.65
CA GLU A 427 4.08 23.69 2.64
C GLU A 427 5.49 23.84 2.05
N GLY A 428 5.62 23.76 0.71
CA GLY A 428 6.90 23.85 0.02
C GLY A 428 7.69 25.13 0.33
N PRO A 429 7.05 26.33 0.37
CA PRO A 429 7.74 27.58 0.70
C PRO A 429 8.35 27.64 2.11
N ARG A 430 8.02 26.71 3.02
CA ARG A 430 8.63 26.65 4.36
C ARG A 430 10.07 26.16 4.34
N PHE A 431 10.41 25.28 3.40
CA PHE A 431 11.74 24.69 3.29
C PHE A 431 12.66 25.61 2.50
N GLU A 432 13.91 25.75 2.94
CA GLU A 432 14.94 26.58 2.29
C GLU A 432 15.07 26.27 0.79
N HIS A 433 15.05 24.99 0.42
CA HIS A 433 15.16 24.54 -0.97
C HIS A 433 13.83 24.09 -1.60
N GLY A 434 12.71 24.26 -0.89
CA GLY A 434 11.43 23.65 -1.22
C GLY A 434 11.46 22.11 -1.12
N PHE A 435 10.41 21.45 -1.60
CA PHE A 435 10.41 19.99 -1.75
C PHE A 435 11.37 19.56 -2.88
N SER A 436 12.17 18.53 -2.61
CA SER A 436 13.14 17.96 -3.55
C SER A 436 12.50 17.18 -4.70
N GLY A 437 11.32 16.60 -4.47
CA GLY A 437 10.58 15.81 -5.45
C GLY A 437 9.39 15.07 -4.85
N ILE A 438 8.65 14.42 -5.74
CA ILE A 438 7.56 13.50 -5.44
C ILE A 438 7.90 12.10 -5.96
N VAL A 439 7.62 11.07 -5.17
CA VAL A 439 7.77 9.67 -5.56
C VAL A 439 6.41 8.98 -5.54
N LEU A 440 5.93 8.57 -6.71
CA LEU A 440 4.71 7.77 -6.83
C LEU A 440 5.04 6.32 -6.43
N THR A 441 4.69 5.95 -5.20
CA THR A 441 4.98 4.63 -4.63
C THR A 441 4.07 3.54 -5.21
N GLY A 442 4.61 2.33 -5.42
CA GLY A 442 3.87 1.20 -5.96
C GLY A 442 4.27 -0.12 -5.34
N TRP A 443 3.75 -0.41 -4.15
CA TRP A 443 4.09 -1.59 -3.35
C TRP A 443 3.54 -2.88 -3.92
N GLN A 444 4.31 -3.96 -3.87
CA GLN A 444 3.99 -5.27 -4.44
C GLN A 444 3.35 -6.23 -3.41
N ARG A 445 3.63 -5.99 -2.13
CA ARG A 445 3.13 -6.68 -0.93
C ARG A 445 3.49 -5.84 0.31
N TYR A 446 2.83 -6.11 1.43
CA TYR A 446 2.98 -5.32 2.67
C TYR A 446 4.21 -5.75 3.48
N ASP A 447 4.55 -7.04 3.44
CA ASP A 447 5.78 -7.61 4.00
C ASP A 447 6.13 -8.93 3.28
N HIS A 448 7.22 -9.59 3.70
CA HIS A 448 7.69 -10.87 3.14
C HIS A 448 6.82 -12.10 3.41
N PHE A 449 5.84 -11.99 4.29
CA PHE A 449 4.93 -13.07 4.70
C PHE A 449 3.51 -12.88 4.18
N ALA A 450 3.15 -11.65 3.78
CA ALA A 450 1.88 -11.32 3.16
C ALA A 450 1.70 -12.01 1.79
N VAL A 451 0.51 -11.94 1.23
CA VAL A 451 0.28 -12.32 -0.18
C VAL A 451 0.62 -11.15 -1.11
N LEU A 452 0.72 -11.41 -2.41
CA LEU A 452 0.82 -10.35 -3.42
C LEU A 452 -0.44 -9.49 -3.42
N CYS A 453 -0.29 -8.16 -3.48
CA CYS A 453 -1.41 -7.25 -3.70
C CYS A 453 -1.51 -6.90 -5.20
N GLU A 454 -1.88 -5.67 -5.56
CA GLU A 454 -2.02 -5.27 -6.96
C GLU A 454 -0.66 -5.29 -7.67
N LEU A 455 -0.54 -6.12 -8.71
CA LEU A 455 0.68 -6.18 -9.51
C LEU A 455 0.81 -4.93 -10.39
N LEU A 456 2.05 -4.58 -10.74
CA LEU A 456 2.36 -3.43 -11.60
C LEU A 456 1.52 -3.35 -12.90
N PRO A 457 1.38 -4.41 -13.73
CA PRO A 457 0.59 -4.34 -14.97
C PRO A 457 -0.88 -3.95 -14.78
N SER A 458 -1.52 -4.35 -13.67
CA SER A 458 -2.90 -3.94 -13.37
C SER A 458 -3.01 -2.47 -12.97
N ALA A 459 -1.90 -1.86 -12.55
CA ALA A 459 -1.84 -0.49 -12.06
C ALA A 459 -1.34 0.53 -13.10
N VAL A 460 -0.88 0.09 -14.28
CA VAL A 460 -0.33 0.97 -15.33
C VAL A 460 -1.28 2.13 -15.68
N PRO A 461 -2.61 1.95 -15.83
CA PRO A 461 -3.49 3.08 -16.09
C PRO A 461 -3.54 4.12 -14.96
N VAL A 462 -3.55 3.68 -13.70
CA VAL A 462 -3.55 4.57 -12.53
C VAL A 462 -2.20 5.30 -12.41
N MET A 463 -1.09 4.59 -12.62
CA MET A 463 0.25 5.18 -12.66
C MET A 463 0.34 6.26 -13.74
N ALA A 464 -0.17 5.98 -14.95
CA ALA A 464 -0.14 6.91 -16.07
C ALA A 464 -0.92 8.20 -15.77
N LEU A 465 -2.12 8.06 -15.18
CA LEU A 465 -2.91 9.20 -14.75
C LEU A 465 -2.21 10.01 -13.64
N CYS A 466 -1.65 9.36 -12.61
CA CYS A 466 -0.92 10.06 -11.54
C CYS A 466 0.29 10.83 -12.10
N LEU A 467 1.06 10.23 -13.02
CA LEU A 467 2.19 10.88 -13.69
C LEU A 467 1.77 12.10 -14.49
N ALA A 468 0.73 11.97 -15.32
CA ALA A 468 0.22 13.08 -16.11
C ALA A 468 -0.24 14.25 -15.22
N ILE A 469 -0.91 13.95 -14.11
CA ILE A 469 -1.34 14.94 -13.12
C ILE A 469 -0.14 15.64 -12.48
N CYS A 470 0.87 14.90 -12.02
CA CYS A 470 2.09 15.48 -11.46
C CYS A 470 2.84 16.34 -12.49
N SER A 471 2.95 15.87 -13.73
CA SER A 471 3.68 16.57 -14.79
C SER A 471 3.01 17.88 -15.21
N LYS A 472 1.68 17.96 -15.12
CA LYS A 472 0.91 19.15 -15.51
C LYS A 472 0.56 20.05 -14.33
N GLY A 473 0.55 19.52 -13.10
CA GLY A 473 0.10 20.24 -11.91
C GLY A 473 -1.41 20.52 -11.90
N ARG A 474 -2.18 19.93 -12.81
CA ARG A 474 -3.63 20.08 -12.99
C ARG A 474 -4.23 18.86 -13.69
N VAL A 475 -5.55 18.72 -13.64
CA VAL A 475 -6.31 17.76 -14.47
C VAL A 475 -7.05 18.54 -15.54
N ASP A 476 -6.64 18.42 -16.80
CA ASP A 476 -7.24 19.06 -17.97
C ASP A 476 -7.35 18.07 -19.14
N LYS A 477 -7.94 18.50 -20.26
CA LYS A 477 -8.06 17.66 -21.47
C LYS A 477 -6.69 17.20 -21.93
N GLU A 478 -5.70 18.08 -21.99
CA GLU A 478 -4.35 17.78 -22.47
C GLU A 478 -3.68 16.66 -21.66
N ALA A 479 -3.82 16.65 -20.34
CA ALA A 479 -3.31 15.60 -19.47
C ALA A 479 -3.95 14.24 -19.78
N LEU A 480 -5.28 14.21 -19.96
CA LEU A 480 -6.01 12.97 -20.27
C LEU A 480 -5.71 12.46 -21.68
N GLU A 481 -5.54 13.37 -22.65
CA GLU A 481 -5.16 13.04 -24.01
C GLU A 481 -3.73 12.48 -24.09
N ALA A 482 -2.81 13.01 -23.29
CA ALA A 482 -1.45 12.47 -23.16
C ALA A 482 -1.48 11.03 -22.63
N VAL A 483 -2.35 10.73 -21.65
CA VAL A 483 -2.52 9.36 -21.13
C VAL A 483 -3.07 8.42 -22.20
N ASN A 484 -4.14 8.80 -22.91
CA ASN A 484 -4.69 7.96 -23.98
C ASN A 484 -3.66 7.64 -25.07
N THR A 485 -2.84 8.64 -25.42
CA THR A 485 -1.75 8.48 -26.39
C THR A 485 -0.67 7.55 -25.86
N ALA A 486 -0.17 7.77 -24.64
CA ALA A 486 0.88 6.96 -24.03
C ALA A 486 0.45 5.50 -23.80
N LEU A 487 -0.82 5.27 -23.47
CA LEU A 487 -1.38 3.93 -23.30
C LEU A 487 -1.77 3.26 -24.62
N THR A 488 -1.58 3.94 -25.76
CA THR A 488 -1.94 3.43 -27.10
C THR A 488 -3.41 3.00 -27.14
N CYS A 489 -4.30 3.88 -26.69
CA CYS A 489 -5.73 3.64 -26.74
C CYS A 489 -6.26 3.80 -28.17
N PRO A 490 -7.10 2.88 -28.67
CA PRO A 490 -7.63 2.99 -30.02
C PRO A 490 -8.52 4.22 -30.12
N GLU A 491 -8.41 4.92 -31.24
CA GLU A 491 -9.35 5.99 -31.56
C GLU A 491 -10.75 5.39 -31.72
N THR A 492 -11.70 5.84 -30.90
CA THR A 492 -13.11 5.51 -31.10
C THR A 492 -13.62 6.26 -32.34
N SER A 493 -13.58 5.60 -33.49
CA SER A 493 -14.28 6.05 -34.69
C SER A 493 -15.76 5.73 -34.55
N VAL A 494 -16.65 6.73 -34.67
CA VAL A 494 -18.03 6.45 -35.07
C VAL A 494 -18.53 7.50 -36.04
N ALA A 495 -19.13 6.99 -37.11
CA ALA A 495 -19.98 7.66 -38.06
C ALA A 495 -20.97 8.63 -37.39
N ASN A 496 -21.26 9.73 -38.09
CA ASN A 496 -22.25 10.77 -37.78
C ASN A 496 -21.78 11.87 -36.81
N GLY A 497 -20.90 12.74 -37.32
CA GLY A 497 -21.05 14.20 -37.24
C GLY A 497 -20.93 14.93 -35.89
N ASP A 498 -21.12 14.25 -34.76
CA ASP A 498 -21.01 14.85 -33.44
C ASP A 498 -19.57 14.75 -32.93
N ARG A 499 -18.97 15.92 -32.72
CA ARG A 499 -17.58 16.10 -32.31
C ARG A 499 -17.27 15.34 -31.02
N TYR A 500 -16.41 14.33 -31.14
CA TYR A 500 -15.48 13.81 -30.13
C TYR A 500 -16.03 13.55 -28.72
N GLN A 501 -16.41 12.30 -28.43
CA GLN A 501 -16.27 11.73 -27.08
C GLN A 501 -15.12 10.72 -27.11
N ARG A 502 -13.88 11.21 -26.89
CA ARG A 502 -12.79 10.33 -26.45
C ARG A 502 -13.27 9.62 -25.16
N GLN A 503 -12.97 8.33 -24.99
CA GLN A 503 -13.34 7.55 -23.80
C GLN A 503 -13.14 8.39 -22.54
N TRP A 504 -14.26 8.81 -21.96
CA TRP A 504 -14.24 9.77 -20.88
C TRP A 504 -14.20 8.98 -19.59
N ILE A 505 -13.10 9.11 -18.85
CA ILE A 505 -12.94 8.44 -17.56
C ILE A 505 -14.11 8.84 -16.67
N ASP A 506 -14.88 7.87 -16.19
CA ASP A 506 -15.94 8.07 -15.21
C ASP A 506 -15.70 7.14 -14.03
N LEU A 507 -15.02 7.66 -13.00
CA LEU A 507 -14.70 6.93 -11.78
C LEU A 507 -15.94 6.59 -10.93
N ASN A 508 -17.14 7.09 -11.28
CA ASN A 508 -18.36 6.73 -10.58
C ASN A 508 -18.91 5.39 -11.10
N SER A 509 -18.88 5.19 -12.43
CA SER A 509 -19.39 3.98 -13.08
C SER A 509 -18.29 2.95 -13.39
N ASP A 510 -17.04 3.39 -13.53
CA ASP A 510 -15.86 2.57 -13.85
C ASP A 510 -14.72 2.80 -12.85
N PRO A 511 -14.89 2.41 -11.56
CA PRO A 511 -13.90 2.66 -10.51
C PRO A 511 -12.56 1.94 -10.74
N ASN A 512 -12.56 0.86 -11.52
CA ASN A 512 -11.39 0.03 -11.85
C ASN A 512 -10.81 0.36 -13.25
N LEU A 513 -11.42 1.32 -13.96
CA LEU A 513 -10.99 1.82 -15.27
C LEU A 513 -10.98 0.77 -16.40
N TYR A 514 -11.79 -0.29 -16.30
CA TYR A 514 -11.85 -1.32 -17.33
C TYR A 514 -12.50 -0.80 -18.60
N SER A 515 -13.62 -0.10 -18.48
CA SER A 515 -14.32 0.47 -19.64
C SER A 515 -13.46 1.51 -20.35
N ALA A 516 -12.71 2.29 -19.56
CA ALA A 516 -11.76 3.27 -20.08
C ALA A 516 -10.58 2.62 -20.81
N PHE A 517 -9.90 1.64 -20.22
CA PHE A 517 -8.58 1.22 -20.70
C PHE A 517 -8.46 -0.23 -21.18
N SER A 518 -9.48 -1.09 -21.05
CA SER A 518 -9.39 -2.48 -21.54
C SER A 518 -9.19 -2.59 -23.05
N ARG A 519 -9.41 -1.54 -23.84
CA ARG A 519 -9.15 -1.54 -25.29
C ARG A 519 -7.74 -1.06 -25.67
N CYS A 520 -7.01 -0.49 -24.73
CA CYS A 520 -5.69 0.10 -24.97
C CYS A 520 -4.59 -0.97 -25.03
N LEU A 521 -3.45 -0.62 -25.62
CA LEU A 521 -2.33 -1.54 -25.93
C LEU A 521 -1.07 -1.25 -25.12
N PHE A 522 -1.23 -0.83 -23.86
CA PHE A 522 -0.10 -0.56 -22.96
C PHE A 522 0.63 -1.86 -22.53
N PRO A 523 1.88 -1.77 -22.04
CA PRO A 523 2.61 -2.92 -21.50
C PRO A 523 1.83 -3.61 -20.36
N GLY A 524 1.43 -4.86 -20.56
CA GLY A 524 0.66 -5.63 -19.57
C GLY A 524 -0.86 -5.54 -19.72
N HIS A 525 -1.40 -4.95 -20.80
CA HIS A 525 -2.84 -4.85 -21.04
C HIS A 525 -3.56 -6.21 -21.08
N GLN A 526 -2.89 -7.31 -21.48
CA GLN A 526 -3.48 -8.66 -21.45
C GLN A 526 -3.76 -9.13 -20.03
N PHE A 527 -2.86 -8.86 -19.10
CA PHE A 527 -3.07 -9.10 -17.68
C PHE A 527 -4.18 -8.20 -17.11
N PHE A 528 -4.22 -6.92 -17.49
CA PHE A 528 -5.32 -6.02 -17.08
C PHE A 528 -6.71 -6.57 -17.47
N LYS A 529 -6.86 -7.10 -18.71
CA LYS A 529 -8.08 -7.80 -19.16
C LYS A 529 -8.32 -9.12 -18.41
N LEU A 530 -7.26 -9.83 -18.01
CA LEU A 530 -7.38 -11.04 -17.20
C LEU A 530 -7.95 -10.70 -15.82
N ILE A 531 -7.50 -9.62 -15.18
CA ILE A 531 -8.04 -9.17 -13.89
C ILE A 531 -9.52 -8.83 -14.00
N GLN A 532 -9.96 -8.14 -15.06
CA GLN A 532 -11.38 -7.89 -15.28
C GLN A 532 -12.20 -9.19 -15.31
N ARG A 533 -11.71 -10.21 -16.03
CA ARG A 533 -12.36 -11.54 -16.09
C ARG A 533 -12.31 -12.26 -14.74
N LEU A 534 -11.22 -12.11 -13.99
CA LEU A 534 -11.07 -12.66 -12.65
C LEU A 534 -12.12 -12.08 -11.70
N GLU A 535 -12.28 -10.75 -11.64
CA GLU A 535 -13.26 -10.11 -10.75
C GLU A 535 -14.69 -10.53 -11.09
N MET A 536 -15.02 -10.64 -12.38
CA MET A 536 -16.31 -11.19 -12.83
C MET A 536 -16.51 -12.63 -12.36
N ALA A 537 -15.54 -13.52 -12.60
CA ALA A 537 -15.63 -14.92 -12.20
C ALA A 537 -15.70 -15.10 -10.67
N HIS A 538 -14.97 -14.30 -9.90
CA HIS A 538 -15.05 -14.28 -8.43
C HIS A 538 -16.41 -13.79 -7.94
N SER A 539 -16.97 -12.76 -8.56
CA SER A 539 -18.29 -12.23 -8.20
C SER A 539 -19.40 -13.28 -8.43
N GLU A 540 -19.36 -13.95 -9.58
CA GLU A 540 -20.27 -15.05 -9.91
C GLU A 540 -20.12 -16.22 -8.93
N ALA A 541 -18.87 -16.65 -8.66
CA ALA A 541 -18.58 -17.74 -7.73
C ALA A 541 -19.01 -17.42 -6.29
N THR A 542 -18.76 -16.19 -5.83
CA THR A 542 -19.18 -15.73 -4.50
C THR A 542 -20.69 -15.75 -4.37
N THR A 543 -21.40 -15.24 -5.38
CA THR A 543 -22.87 -15.25 -5.41
C THR A 543 -23.41 -16.68 -5.39
N PHE A 544 -22.80 -17.58 -6.17
CA PHE A 544 -23.15 -19.00 -6.20
C PHE A 544 -22.95 -19.68 -4.83
N LEU A 545 -21.78 -19.47 -4.21
CA LEU A 545 -21.45 -20.03 -2.90
C LEU A 545 -22.38 -19.49 -1.81
N GLU A 546 -22.63 -18.18 -1.78
CA GLU A 546 -23.53 -17.55 -0.82
C GLU A 546 -24.97 -18.07 -1.01
N THR A 547 -25.44 -18.17 -2.25
CA THR A 547 -26.76 -18.68 -2.56
C THR A 547 -26.94 -20.12 -2.07
N THR A 548 -25.92 -20.95 -2.29
CA THR A 548 -25.95 -22.38 -1.98
C THR A 548 -25.75 -22.67 -0.49
N LYS A 549 -24.77 -22.02 0.15
CA LYS A 549 -24.37 -22.28 1.54
C LYS A 549 -25.10 -21.42 2.58
N VAL A 550 -25.64 -20.27 2.19
CA VAL A 550 -26.22 -19.31 3.14
C VAL A 550 -27.71 -19.06 2.87
N THR A 551 -28.09 -18.57 1.69
CA THR A 551 -29.45 -18.02 1.51
C THR A 551 -30.53 -19.08 1.31
N ARG A 552 -30.26 -20.14 0.53
CA ARG A 552 -31.27 -21.17 0.23
C ARG A 552 -31.30 -22.33 1.23
N ALA A 553 -30.37 -22.40 2.17
CA ALA A 553 -30.38 -23.26 3.35
C ALA A 553 -30.48 -24.80 3.15
N TRP A 554 -30.19 -25.33 1.95
CA TRP A 554 -30.18 -26.78 1.69
C TRP A 554 -28.78 -27.40 1.62
N MET A 555 -27.74 -26.57 1.53
CA MET A 555 -26.33 -26.99 1.49
C MET A 555 -25.47 -26.14 2.42
N THR A 556 -26.04 -25.74 3.56
CA THR A 556 -25.26 -25.08 4.62
C THR A 556 -24.25 -26.05 5.21
N ASP A 557 -23.27 -25.55 5.97
CA ASP A 557 -22.35 -26.42 6.72
C ASP A 557 -23.08 -27.36 7.69
N TYR A 558 -24.29 -27.00 8.16
CA TYR A 558 -25.11 -27.92 8.94
C TYR A 558 -25.58 -29.12 8.09
N ASN A 559 -26.07 -28.87 6.88
CA ASN A 559 -26.54 -29.93 5.98
C ASN A 559 -25.38 -30.86 5.59
N ILE A 560 -24.24 -30.27 5.20
CA ILE A 560 -23.03 -31.00 4.81
C ILE A 560 -22.53 -31.87 5.97
N ARG A 561 -22.30 -31.30 7.16
CA ARG A 561 -21.81 -32.07 8.34
C ARG A 561 -22.74 -33.20 8.77
N ARG A 562 -24.03 -33.13 8.44
CA ARG A 562 -25.05 -34.12 8.84
C ARG A 562 -25.39 -35.10 7.74
N ASN A 563 -24.87 -34.89 6.53
CA ASN A 563 -25.31 -35.56 5.33
C ASN A 563 -26.85 -35.56 5.20
N TYR A 564 -27.46 -34.39 5.47
CA TYR A 564 -28.92 -34.26 5.66
C TYR A 564 -29.46 -33.10 4.82
N SER A 565 -30.01 -33.44 3.66
CA SER A 565 -30.73 -32.52 2.77
C SER A 565 -31.60 -33.30 1.78
N ALA A 566 -32.42 -32.58 1.00
CA ALA A 566 -33.23 -33.15 -0.07
C ALA A 566 -32.42 -33.19 -1.39
N PRO A 567 -32.21 -34.35 -2.02
CA PRO A 567 -31.43 -34.47 -3.26
C PRO A 567 -31.90 -33.54 -4.38
N LEU A 568 -33.21 -33.41 -4.58
CA LEU A 568 -33.79 -32.49 -5.58
C LEU A 568 -33.35 -31.03 -5.37
N ARG A 569 -33.26 -30.58 -4.11
CA ARG A 569 -32.82 -29.22 -3.78
C ARG A 569 -31.33 -29.03 -4.00
N ILE A 570 -30.53 -30.08 -3.80
CA ILE A 570 -29.10 -30.08 -4.13
C ILE A 570 -28.94 -29.90 -5.65
N ASP A 571 -29.71 -30.62 -6.46
CA ASP A 571 -29.64 -30.52 -7.91
C ASP A 571 -30.01 -29.13 -8.43
N GLU A 572 -31.07 -28.53 -7.89
CA GLU A 572 -31.46 -27.15 -8.20
C GLU A 572 -30.36 -26.13 -7.84
N LEU A 573 -29.67 -26.33 -6.71
CA LEU A 573 -28.62 -25.41 -6.26
C LEU A 573 -27.33 -25.56 -7.06
N MET A 574 -26.98 -26.77 -7.45
CA MET A 574 -25.73 -27.08 -8.12
C MET A 574 -25.80 -26.90 -9.65
N GLY A 575 -26.92 -26.43 -10.20
CA GLY A 575 -27.11 -26.28 -11.64
C GLY A 575 -26.04 -25.44 -12.35
N ASP A 576 -25.55 -24.38 -11.70
CA ASP A 576 -24.56 -23.46 -12.29
C ASP A 576 -23.10 -23.84 -11.98
N SER A 577 -22.87 -24.84 -11.12
CA SER A 577 -21.53 -25.19 -10.59
C SER A 577 -20.48 -25.40 -11.69
N SER A 578 -20.81 -26.20 -12.71
CA SER A 578 -19.88 -26.49 -13.81
C SER A 578 -19.53 -25.27 -14.65
N HIS A 579 -20.46 -24.33 -14.84
CA HIS A 579 -20.20 -23.07 -15.54
C HIS A 579 -19.25 -22.18 -14.73
N ILE A 580 -19.51 -22.03 -13.43
CA ILE A 580 -18.67 -21.26 -12.51
C ILE A 580 -17.25 -21.82 -12.47
N LEU A 581 -17.12 -23.14 -12.31
CA LEU A 581 -15.82 -23.81 -12.27
C LEU A 581 -15.06 -23.66 -13.61
N ALA A 582 -15.76 -23.74 -14.75
CA ALA A 582 -15.17 -23.51 -16.06
C ALA A 582 -14.67 -22.07 -16.23
N SER A 583 -15.43 -21.08 -15.74
CA SER A 583 -15.06 -19.66 -15.76
C SER A 583 -13.76 -19.41 -14.97
N LEU A 584 -13.70 -19.88 -13.73
CA LEU A 584 -12.50 -19.77 -12.88
C LEU A 584 -11.28 -20.51 -13.47
N THR A 585 -11.50 -21.74 -13.95
CA THR A 585 -10.44 -22.55 -14.58
C THR A 585 -9.92 -21.89 -15.86
N SER A 586 -10.79 -21.25 -16.64
CA SER A 586 -10.39 -20.50 -17.84
C SER A 586 -9.48 -19.32 -17.49
N VAL A 587 -9.72 -18.64 -16.36
CA VAL A 587 -8.84 -17.57 -15.87
C VAL A 587 -7.48 -18.14 -15.50
N ALA A 588 -7.43 -19.21 -14.71
CA ALA A 588 -6.18 -19.88 -14.32
C ALA A 588 -5.36 -20.32 -15.56
N ARG A 589 -6.01 -20.94 -16.55
CA ARG A 589 -5.36 -21.38 -17.81
C ARG A 589 -4.88 -20.22 -18.68
N SER A 590 -5.51 -19.05 -18.58
CA SER A 590 -5.13 -17.87 -19.36
C SER A 590 -4.01 -17.06 -18.69
N ALA A 591 -3.73 -17.29 -17.40
CA ALA A 591 -2.78 -16.50 -16.64
C ALA A 591 -1.34 -16.57 -17.18
N PRO A 592 -0.76 -17.75 -17.52
CA PRO A 592 0.58 -17.83 -18.06
C PRO A 592 0.77 -16.96 -19.32
N ASN A 593 -0.11 -17.08 -20.31
CA ASN A 593 -0.04 -16.30 -21.55
C ASN A 593 -0.19 -14.78 -21.31
N ALA A 594 -0.96 -14.37 -20.30
CA ALA A 594 -1.15 -12.95 -20.00
C ALA A 594 0.02 -12.34 -19.23
N MET A 595 0.84 -13.16 -18.58
CA MET A 595 1.89 -12.74 -17.65
C MET A 595 3.30 -13.11 -18.10
N GLU A 596 3.48 -14.00 -19.08
CA GLU A 596 4.79 -14.51 -19.50
C GLU A 596 5.76 -13.42 -19.98
N GLU A 597 5.26 -12.33 -20.59
CA GLU A 597 6.12 -11.21 -20.98
C GLU A 597 6.54 -10.33 -19.79
N ILE A 598 5.89 -10.51 -18.65
CA ILE A 598 5.95 -9.62 -17.49
C ILE A 598 6.73 -10.27 -16.35
N PHE A 599 6.47 -11.54 -16.06
CA PHE A 599 6.98 -12.24 -14.88
C PHE A 599 7.54 -13.62 -15.22
N ASP A 600 8.27 -14.21 -14.28
CA ASP A 600 8.72 -15.61 -14.34
C ASP A 600 7.61 -16.60 -13.91
N ASP A 601 7.88 -17.89 -14.11
CA ASP A 601 6.90 -18.94 -13.83
C ASP A 601 6.58 -19.06 -12.32
N TYR A 602 7.53 -18.69 -11.45
CA TYR A 602 7.34 -18.70 -10.00
C TYR A 602 6.30 -17.67 -9.57
N THR A 603 6.45 -16.42 -10.04
CA THR A 603 5.50 -15.33 -9.76
C THR A 603 4.12 -15.64 -10.35
N ILE A 604 4.07 -16.19 -11.56
CA ILE A 604 2.80 -16.58 -12.21
C ILE A 604 2.10 -17.66 -11.38
N SER A 605 2.83 -18.68 -10.94
CA SER A 605 2.29 -19.77 -10.14
C SER A 605 1.80 -19.29 -8.78
N GLU A 606 2.60 -18.48 -8.07
CA GLU A 606 2.21 -17.87 -6.79
C GLU A 606 0.95 -17.03 -6.95
N TRP A 607 0.86 -16.20 -7.99
CA TRP A 607 -0.30 -15.36 -8.22
C TRP A 607 -1.57 -16.20 -8.50
N VAL A 608 -1.48 -17.26 -9.31
CA VAL A 608 -2.62 -18.17 -9.56
C VAL A 608 -3.04 -18.89 -8.28
N GLU A 609 -2.08 -19.39 -7.50
CA GLU A 609 -2.30 -20.06 -6.23
C GLU A 609 -2.98 -19.16 -5.20
N GLN A 610 -2.59 -17.88 -5.14
CA GLN A 610 -3.16 -16.91 -4.21
C GLN A 610 -4.51 -16.34 -4.66
N LYS A 611 -4.67 -16.06 -5.96
CA LYS A 611 -5.79 -15.23 -6.46
C LYS A 611 -6.88 -16.00 -7.19
N VAL A 612 -6.62 -17.21 -7.66
CA VAL A 612 -7.59 -17.98 -8.46
C VAL A 612 -7.93 -19.31 -7.81
N TYR A 613 -6.89 -20.07 -7.43
CA TYR A 613 -7.03 -21.42 -6.90
C TYR A 613 -7.95 -21.56 -5.66
N PRO A 614 -7.96 -20.64 -4.68
CA PRO A 614 -8.80 -20.81 -3.48
C PRO A 614 -10.30 -20.80 -3.80
N MET A 615 -10.71 -20.08 -4.85
CA MET A 615 -12.11 -20.06 -5.28
C MET A 615 -12.47 -21.32 -6.07
N ILE A 616 -11.57 -21.80 -6.94
CA ILE A 616 -11.72 -23.10 -7.61
C ILE A 616 -11.94 -24.18 -6.57
N LYS A 617 -11.06 -24.24 -5.55
CA LYS A 617 -11.12 -25.27 -4.52
C LYS A 617 -12.42 -25.24 -3.72
N GLN A 618 -12.92 -24.05 -3.38
CA GLN A 618 -14.20 -23.91 -2.68
C GLN A 618 -15.41 -24.44 -3.48
N VAL A 619 -15.40 -24.26 -4.80
CA VAL A 619 -16.45 -24.78 -5.68
C VAL A 619 -16.32 -26.29 -5.83
N GLU A 620 -15.11 -26.81 -6.03
CA GLU A 620 -14.84 -28.27 -6.10
C GLU A 620 -15.23 -29.00 -4.81
N ASP A 621 -14.88 -28.46 -3.65
CA ASP A 621 -15.24 -29.05 -2.35
C ASP A 621 -16.77 -29.08 -2.14
N LEU A 622 -17.48 -28.07 -2.67
CA LEU A 622 -18.94 -28.04 -2.64
C LEU A 622 -19.55 -29.05 -3.62
N GLU A 623 -18.98 -29.25 -4.80
CA GLU A 623 -19.37 -30.30 -5.74
C GLU A 623 -19.18 -31.70 -5.14
N GLU A 624 -18.05 -31.94 -4.47
CA GLU A 624 -17.79 -33.20 -3.77
C GLU A 624 -18.81 -33.43 -2.64
N SER A 625 -19.07 -32.40 -1.83
CA SER A 625 -20.09 -32.46 -0.78
C SER A 625 -21.49 -32.74 -1.36
N ALA A 626 -21.85 -32.11 -2.48
CA ALA A 626 -23.12 -32.35 -3.17
C ALA A 626 -23.25 -33.79 -3.62
N LYS A 627 -22.18 -34.36 -4.22
CA LYS A 627 -22.16 -35.75 -4.66
C LYS A 627 -22.40 -36.72 -3.50
N GLN A 628 -21.69 -36.54 -2.39
CA GLN A 628 -21.87 -37.37 -1.19
C GLN A 628 -23.29 -37.28 -0.63
N MET A 629 -23.88 -36.08 -0.63
CA MET A 629 -25.23 -35.85 -0.12
C MET A 629 -26.33 -36.40 -1.04
N ARG A 630 -26.10 -36.50 -2.35
CA ARG A 630 -27.03 -37.11 -3.30
C ARG A 630 -27.16 -38.63 -3.11
N GLU A 631 -26.11 -39.28 -2.64
CA GLU A 631 -26.09 -40.73 -2.42
C GLU A 631 -26.96 -41.15 -1.21
N VAL A 632 -27.34 -40.20 -0.35
CA VAL A 632 -28.24 -40.46 0.78
C VAL A 632 -29.66 -40.67 0.29
N ASN A 633 -30.18 -41.87 0.51
CA ASN A 633 -31.56 -42.24 0.22
C ASN A 633 -32.37 -42.63 1.47
N VAL A 634 -31.73 -42.64 2.64
CA VAL A 634 -32.36 -42.91 3.95
C VAL A 634 -31.85 -41.88 4.97
N TRP A 635 -32.77 -41.22 5.67
CA TRP A 635 -32.44 -40.18 6.65
C TRP A 635 -32.83 -40.58 8.08
N PRO A 636 -32.00 -40.26 9.09
CA PRO A 636 -32.33 -40.51 10.48
C PRO A 636 -33.56 -39.70 10.94
N LYS A 637 -34.39 -40.32 11.78
CA LYS A 637 -35.49 -39.63 12.46
C LYS A 637 -34.93 -38.57 13.40
N ARG A 638 -35.68 -37.47 13.59
CA ARG A 638 -35.35 -36.45 14.59
C ARG A 638 -35.66 -36.96 16.01
N PRO A 639 -34.94 -36.49 17.04
CA PRO A 639 -33.83 -35.53 16.97
C PRO A 639 -32.52 -36.16 16.44
N LEU A 640 -31.78 -35.41 15.63
CA LEU A 640 -30.46 -35.86 15.19
C LEU A 640 -29.45 -35.83 16.37
N PRO A 641 -28.42 -36.69 16.39
CA PRO A 641 -27.41 -36.68 17.45
C PRO A 641 -26.81 -35.28 17.67
N LYS A 642 -26.55 -34.89 18.92
CA LYS A 642 -25.92 -33.58 19.18
C LYS A 642 -24.50 -33.57 18.60
N LEU A 643 -24.11 -32.44 17.98
CA LEU A 643 -22.74 -32.28 17.46
C LEU A 643 -21.76 -32.28 18.65
N LYS A 644 -20.76 -33.16 18.63
CA LYS A 644 -19.83 -33.36 19.77
C LYS A 644 -19.15 -32.08 20.21
N ASP A 645 -18.76 -31.23 19.24
CA ASP A 645 -18.11 -29.95 19.49
C ASP A 645 -18.96 -28.97 20.30
N LEU A 646 -20.29 -29.12 20.32
CA LEU A 646 -21.16 -28.23 21.10
C LEU A 646 -20.94 -28.33 22.62
N PHE A 647 -20.27 -29.39 23.09
CA PHE A 647 -19.90 -29.55 24.49
C PHE A 647 -18.98 -28.43 24.99
N ARG A 648 -18.09 -27.87 24.14
CA ARG A 648 -17.22 -26.76 24.53
C ARG A 648 -17.98 -25.48 24.89
N PHE A 649 -19.25 -25.40 24.49
CA PHE A 649 -20.17 -24.31 24.81
C PHE A 649 -21.13 -24.65 25.96
N GLY A 650 -20.89 -25.74 26.70
CA GLY A 650 -21.75 -26.17 27.81
C GLY A 650 -23.06 -26.84 27.39
N ILE A 651 -23.25 -27.13 26.10
CA ILE A 651 -24.42 -27.89 25.64
C ILE A 651 -24.23 -29.37 26.04
N PRO A 652 -25.12 -29.95 26.88
CA PRO A 652 -24.91 -31.30 27.41
C PRO A 652 -24.91 -32.35 26.29
N ARG A 653 -24.07 -33.38 26.42
CA ARG A 653 -24.14 -34.57 25.57
C ARG A 653 -25.54 -35.17 25.63
N ALA A 654 -25.99 -35.80 24.53
CA ALA A 654 -27.28 -36.49 24.53
C ALA A 654 -27.26 -37.59 25.62
N ASN A 655 -28.37 -37.73 26.35
CA ASN A 655 -28.49 -38.74 27.40
C ASN A 655 -28.51 -40.14 26.73
N PRO A 656 -27.57 -41.05 27.02
CA PRO A 656 -27.50 -42.37 26.37
C PRO A 656 -28.79 -43.19 26.50
N ALA A 657 -29.61 -42.90 27.52
CA ALA A 657 -30.88 -43.57 27.80
C ALA A 657 -32.01 -43.28 26.78
N LEU A 658 -31.84 -42.33 25.86
CA LEU A 658 -32.82 -42.00 24.81
C LEU A 658 -32.36 -42.42 23.39
N THR A 659 -31.19 -43.07 23.27
CA THR A 659 -30.60 -43.47 21.98
C THR A 659 -30.60 -44.99 21.73
N GLN A 660 -31.19 -45.77 22.64
CA GLN A 660 -31.49 -47.19 22.44
C GLN A 660 -32.98 -47.35 22.16
N ASN A 661 -33.37 -47.26 20.88
CA ASN A 661 -34.58 -47.87 20.31
C ASN A 661 -34.55 -47.75 18.78
#